data_AF-A0A1J4K6Y3-F1
#
_entry.id   AF-A0A1J4K6Y3-F1
#
_cell.length_a   1.000
_cell.length_b   1.000
_cell.length_c   1.000
_cell.angle_alpha   90.00
_cell.angle_beta   90.00
_cell.angle_gamma   90.00
#
_symmetry.space_group_name_H-M   'P 1'
#
loop_
_entity.id
_entity.type
_entity.pdbx_description
1 polymer ?
#
loop_
_entity_poly.entity_id
_entity_poly.type
_entity_poly.pdbx_seq_one_letter_code
_entity_poly.pdbx_strand_id
1 'polypeptide(L)'
;MDNSSETSRSSFSNMGSQSSKYQGIIEKSFFKKTRNEVFFLFSYLYSVAPNFYWLHTIFSIYRIWQLIAPAFCYGFINLWKGNPTFQQIINILVLPVYLIPPSKREGALLYVLVIFIVLMVTLIFIILGVGRSFHANAKLPKSMPSIIVFFFGSIGFIIEFLGAIYSGELIGHIISDTIPFSLPVCCIMLVLTLVLFLAYAYFYCDVISISLTFQPNSLQTVTNKSQTGIFLITNLIAFFLGIASATTRLVTRIFTIISMVLYGCGFFFVFLDGGLTNFVQTICICASLASGFLGLAIIIVFLFSQTTISEVYLIIYVVFWLIAAIVSSFVINHIKKKHLEVLDRIMDDESEFQHLVKSPAKYARVLVTGFEQSHPQCLNWNFCRLATVQWPNSIISWYLYAKFTAIYPEETMQLICIGKSMKQHKLKGGFVRQTIDQMASLIRQREPNLSRLLQNKLGSINKDVQSTKHKLRNVWDMIIQSNIGEMEIAISKTYTSIEKNEAEFSHLLRQYPNNRFVFRAYSRFLVEVQADYKKYEVWEQSTKLLARGMECNEDQAHEHGLHTYPLLPTYLKTTSSSNSKMVMESFEDVSTNNELTFHDSMETSMDNFFTIEDMIDDIRIPSIKKTICVRLFLLFVCVICTIVAGILFDNFYLRQLTEPLEFVYTLSYMRSMIFHLTGYSIQTVLDKMPDKVHRTFKDLDNLIYLGSTTKTHEQLLHLVKEASSLSNDIVKIQNFQKGDPLMDKARSLIFT
;
A
#
# COMPACT_ATOMS: atom_id res chain seq x y z
N MET A 1 4.04 -39.41 -31.64
CA MET A 1 3.35 -38.82 -30.48
C MET A 1 3.34 -37.28 -30.59
N ASP A 2 3.52 -36.74 -31.80
CA ASP A 2 3.96 -35.34 -31.99
C ASP A 2 2.82 -34.39 -32.38
N ASN A 3 1.71 -34.91 -32.92
CA ASN A 3 0.54 -34.10 -33.29
C ASN A 3 -0.32 -33.61 -32.11
N SER A 4 -0.11 -34.12 -30.89
CA SER A 4 -0.81 -33.66 -29.68
C SER A 4 -0.16 -32.40 -29.07
N SER A 5 1.05 -32.04 -29.49
CA SER A 5 1.79 -30.90 -28.95
C SER A 5 1.30 -29.56 -29.54
N GLU A 6 0.95 -29.49 -30.82
CA GLU A 6 0.42 -28.26 -31.45
C GLU A 6 -1.02 -27.94 -31.04
N THR A 7 -1.86 -28.97 -30.88
CA THR A 7 -3.20 -28.81 -30.29
C THR A 7 -3.12 -28.39 -28.82
N SER A 8 -2.04 -28.76 -28.11
CA SER A 8 -1.84 -28.37 -26.72
C SER A 8 -1.51 -26.88 -26.54
N ARG A 9 -0.79 -26.24 -27.48
CA ARG A 9 -0.48 -24.79 -27.47
C ARG A 9 -1.69 -23.94 -27.85
N SER A 10 -2.44 -24.34 -28.88
CA SER A 10 -3.63 -23.59 -29.33
C SER A 10 -4.73 -23.49 -28.26
N SER A 11 -4.88 -24.53 -27.43
CA SER A 11 -5.89 -24.59 -26.35
C SER A 11 -5.63 -23.63 -25.17
N PHE A 12 -4.39 -23.18 -24.95
CA PHE A 12 -4.03 -22.34 -23.79
C PHE A 12 -4.13 -20.84 -24.08
N SER A 13 -4.09 -20.45 -25.35
CA SER A 13 -4.27 -19.05 -25.79
C SER A 13 -5.65 -18.49 -25.34
N ASN A 14 -6.68 -19.34 -25.30
CA ASN A 14 -8.03 -19.06 -24.78
C ASN A 14 -8.12 -18.96 -23.24
N MET A 15 -7.01 -19.16 -22.51
CA MET A 15 -7.06 -19.38 -21.06
C MET A 15 -7.17 -18.09 -20.24
N GLY A 16 -6.64 -16.97 -20.76
CA GLY A 16 -6.61 -15.64 -20.10
C GLY A 16 -7.68 -14.64 -20.57
N SER A 17 -8.69 -15.07 -21.34
CA SER A 17 -9.79 -14.21 -21.79
C SER A 17 -11.15 -14.79 -21.41
N GLN A 18 -11.43 -15.02 -20.12
CA GLN A 18 -12.83 -15.23 -19.71
C GLN A 18 -13.73 -14.00 -19.97
N SER A 19 -13.18 -12.85 -20.39
CA SER A 19 -13.97 -11.78 -21.02
C SER A 19 -14.66 -12.23 -22.32
N SER A 20 -14.10 -13.21 -23.03
CA SER A 20 -14.63 -13.74 -24.28
C SER A 20 -15.67 -14.85 -24.09
N LYS A 21 -15.83 -15.41 -22.87
CA LYS A 21 -16.75 -16.55 -22.64
C LYS A 21 -18.21 -16.21 -23.00
N TYR A 22 -18.56 -14.93 -23.01
CA TYR A 22 -19.88 -14.44 -23.41
C TYR A 22 -19.84 -13.46 -24.58
N GLN A 23 -18.69 -13.28 -25.27
CA GLN A 23 -18.55 -12.31 -26.39
C GLN A 23 -19.11 -10.90 -26.11
N GLY A 24 -19.19 -10.45 -24.85
CA GLY A 24 -19.78 -9.17 -24.48
C GLY A 24 -21.31 -9.15 -24.31
N ILE A 25 -22.00 -10.29 -24.44
CA ILE A 25 -23.47 -10.42 -24.27
C ILE A 25 -23.92 -10.13 -22.82
N ILE A 26 -23.06 -10.37 -21.83
CA ILE A 26 -23.36 -10.08 -20.42
C ILE A 26 -22.45 -8.95 -19.95
N GLU A 27 -23.05 -7.80 -19.64
CA GLU A 27 -22.36 -6.69 -19.01
C GLU A 27 -21.82 -7.13 -17.64
N LYS A 28 -20.52 -6.94 -17.45
CA LYS A 28 -19.89 -7.22 -16.16
C LYS A 28 -20.27 -6.10 -15.18
N SER A 29 -20.49 -6.47 -13.92
CA SER A 29 -20.62 -5.47 -12.86
C SER A 29 -19.44 -4.50 -12.86
N PHE A 30 -19.72 -3.23 -12.60
CA PHE A 30 -18.72 -2.16 -12.58
C PHE A 30 -17.53 -2.51 -11.67
N PHE A 31 -17.79 -3.07 -10.49
CA PHE A 31 -16.76 -3.56 -9.58
C PHE A 31 -15.81 -4.58 -10.23
N LYS A 32 -16.37 -5.55 -10.97
CA LYS A 32 -15.59 -6.58 -11.65
C LYS A 32 -14.79 -6.00 -12.82
N LYS A 33 -15.29 -4.95 -13.47
CA LYS A 33 -14.58 -4.24 -14.53
C LYS A 33 -13.37 -3.49 -13.95
N THR A 34 -13.59 -2.61 -12.98
CA THR A 34 -12.55 -1.83 -12.30
C THR A 34 -11.48 -2.72 -11.68
N ARG A 35 -11.87 -3.83 -11.02
CA ARG A 35 -10.92 -4.78 -10.45
C ARG A 35 -10.00 -5.40 -11.51
N ASN A 36 -10.54 -5.80 -12.66
CA ASN A 36 -9.71 -6.37 -13.72
C ASN A 36 -8.79 -5.30 -14.34
N GLU A 37 -9.25 -4.05 -14.49
CA GLU A 37 -8.41 -2.93 -14.94
C GLU A 37 -7.25 -2.70 -13.98
N VAL A 38 -7.50 -2.71 -12.67
CA VAL A 38 -6.47 -2.62 -11.63
C VAL A 38 -5.51 -3.82 -11.68
N PHE A 39 -6.01 -5.05 -11.89
CA PHE A 39 -5.13 -6.21 -12.06
C PHE A 39 -4.19 -6.06 -13.27
N PHE A 40 -4.72 -5.66 -14.42
CA PHE A 40 -3.89 -5.40 -15.60
C PHE A 40 -2.89 -4.27 -15.36
N LEU A 41 -3.30 -3.23 -14.63
CA LEU A 41 -2.39 -2.16 -14.22
C LEU A 41 -1.26 -2.72 -13.36
N PHE A 42 -1.52 -3.47 -12.29
CA PHE A 42 -0.46 -4.00 -11.43
C PHE A 42 0.45 -5.00 -12.15
N SER A 43 -0.10 -5.86 -13.02
CA SER A 43 0.73 -6.71 -13.89
C SER A 43 1.67 -5.88 -14.78
N TYR A 44 1.21 -4.73 -15.29
CA TYR A 44 2.05 -3.80 -16.04
C TYR A 44 3.07 -3.08 -15.16
N LEU A 45 2.65 -2.57 -14.00
CA LEU A 45 3.50 -1.86 -13.05
C LEU A 45 4.70 -2.72 -12.66
N TYR A 46 4.47 -4.00 -12.33
CA TYR A 46 5.54 -4.92 -12.01
C TYR A 46 6.44 -5.29 -13.18
N SER A 47 5.95 -5.19 -14.43
CA SER A 47 6.77 -5.45 -15.61
C SER A 47 7.72 -4.30 -16.00
N VAL A 48 7.43 -3.08 -15.54
CA VAL A 48 8.14 -1.86 -15.98
C VAL A 48 8.84 -1.15 -14.83
N ALA A 49 8.34 -1.27 -13.61
CA ALA A 49 8.95 -0.60 -12.46
C ALA A 49 10.33 -1.20 -12.15
N PRO A 50 11.29 -0.37 -11.70
CA PRO A 50 12.57 -0.86 -11.24
C PRO A 50 12.40 -1.68 -9.95
N ASN A 51 13.29 -2.67 -9.77
CA ASN A 51 13.16 -3.68 -8.71
C ASN A 51 13.43 -3.17 -7.29
N PHE A 52 14.11 -2.02 -7.11
CA PHE A 52 14.36 -1.38 -5.81
C PHE A 52 14.88 -2.30 -4.66
N TYR A 53 15.69 -3.31 -4.96
CA TYR A 53 16.12 -4.34 -3.97
C TYR A 53 16.73 -3.77 -2.67
N TRP A 54 17.66 -2.80 -2.78
CA TRP A 54 18.32 -2.18 -1.63
C TRP A 54 17.29 -1.48 -0.72
N LEU A 55 16.33 -0.82 -1.33
CA LEU A 55 15.30 -0.06 -0.64
C LEU A 55 14.34 -1.00 0.10
N HIS A 56 13.89 -2.07 -0.55
CA HIS A 56 13.06 -3.09 0.10
C HIS A 56 13.77 -3.76 1.30
N THR A 57 15.10 -3.85 1.26
CA THR A 57 15.89 -4.34 2.40
C THR A 57 15.82 -3.36 3.58
N ILE A 58 15.97 -2.05 3.33
CA ILE A 58 15.82 -1.01 4.36
C ILE A 58 14.41 -1.02 4.95
N PHE A 59 13.37 -1.09 4.11
CA PHE A 59 11.99 -1.14 4.59
C PHE A 59 11.67 -2.45 5.31
N SER A 60 12.34 -3.56 4.99
CA SER A 60 12.22 -4.80 5.76
C SER A 60 12.75 -4.64 7.18
N ILE A 61 13.90 -3.96 7.35
CA ILE A 61 14.45 -3.61 8.67
C ILE A 61 13.48 -2.69 9.41
N TYR A 62 12.94 -1.68 8.73
CA TYR A 62 11.95 -0.78 9.31
C TYR A 62 10.67 -1.52 9.76
N ARG A 63 10.17 -2.48 8.98
CA ARG A 63 9.00 -3.29 9.36
C ARG A 63 9.26 -4.22 10.54
N ILE A 64 10.47 -4.75 10.65
CA ILE A 64 10.90 -5.48 11.86
C ILE A 64 10.92 -4.52 13.06
N TRP A 65 11.40 -3.30 12.86
CA TRP A 65 11.37 -2.26 13.89
C TRP A 65 9.94 -1.86 14.29
N GLN A 66 8.97 -1.87 13.37
CA GLN A 66 7.54 -1.68 13.68
C GLN A 66 6.95 -2.80 14.56
N LEU A 67 7.53 -4.00 14.57
CA LEU A 67 7.15 -5.07 15.49
C LEU A 67 7.82 -4.93 16.86
N ILE A 68 9.04 -4.41 16.91
CA ILE A 68 9.80 -4.19 18.15
C ILE A 68 9.24 -2.98 18.92
N ALA A 69 9.02 -1.85 18.24
CA ALA A 69 8.71 -0.59 18.89
C ALA A 69 7.44 -0.60 19.76
N PRO A 70 6.33 -1.24 19.39
CA PRO A 70 5.15 -1.34 20.26
C PRO A 70 5.40 -2.12 21.56
N ALA A 71 6.30 -3.11 21.56
CA ALA A 71 6.59 -3.93 22.74
C ALA A 71 7.19 -3.15 23.92
N PHE A 72 7.68 -1.94 23.66
CA PHE A 72 8.18 -1.05 24.68
C PHE A 72 7.08 -0.15 25.29
N CYS A 73 5.82 -0.22 24.84
CA CYS A 73 4.69 0.49 25.47
C CYS A 73 4.94 1.98 25.75
N TYR A 74 5.48 2.71 24.77
CA TYR A 74 5.93 4.09 24.96
C TYR A 74 4.82 5.10 25.28
N GLY A 75 3.59 4.82 24.87
CA GLY A 75 2.44 5.68 25.18
C GLY A 75 1.99 5.60 26.65
N PHE A 76 2.56 4.73 27.47
CA PHE A 76 2.11 4.48 28.83
C PHE A 76 2.78 5.47 29.78
N ILE A 77 2.34 6.73 29.77
CA ILE A 77 2.96 7.84 30.52
C ILE A 77 3.11 7.50 32.01
N ASN A 78 2.14 6.78 32.58
CA ASN A 78 2.15 6.39 34.00
C ASN A 78 3.18 5.29 34.34
N LEU A 79 3.61 4.50 33.36
CA LEU A 79 4.59 3.41 33.53
C LEU A 79 6.03 3.94 33.64
N TRP A 80 6.28 5.09 33.00
CA TRP A 80 7.60 5.69 32.81
C TRP A 80 7.85 6.94 33.67
N LYS A 81 6.92 7.31 34.56
CA LYS A 81 7.11 8.42 35.51
C LYS A 81 8.24 8.10 36.48
N GLY A 82 9.43 8.66 36.26
CA GLY A 82 10.56 8.45 37.17
C GLY A 82 11.87 9.15 36.80
N ASN A 83 12.14 9.40 35.51
CA ASN A 83 13.38 10.07 35.09
C ASN A 83 13.21 10.90 33.80
N PRO A 84 13.47 12.23 33.80
CA PRO A 84 13.30 13.07 32.61
C PRO A 84 14.29 12.74 31.48
N THR A 85 15.49 12.27 31.82
CA THR A 85 16.52 11.81 30.87
C THR A 85 16.04 10.62 30.04
N PHE A 86 15.40 9.65 30.70
CA PHE A 86 14.90 8.46 30.06
C PHE A 86 13.73 8.74 29.12
N GLN A 87 12.84 9.66 29.50
CA GLN A 87 11.76 10.10 28.63
C GLN A 87 12.29 10.74 27.33
N GLN A 88 13.44 11.42 27.38
CA GLN A 88 14.12 11.95 26.19
C GLN A 88 14.69 10.84 25.30
N ILE A 89 15.34 9.83 25.89
CA ILE A 89 15.87 8.66 25.15
C ILE A 89 14.73 7.93 24.43
N ILE A 90 13.62 7.69 25.14
CA ILE A 90 12.41 7.11 24.54
C ILE A 90 11.90 7.98 23.40
N ASN A 91 11.78 9.29 23.58
CA ASN A 91 11.28 10.17 22.53
C ASN A 91 12.12 10.09 21.24
N ILE A 92 13.43 9.93 21.36
CA ILE A 92 14.35 9.78 20.21
C ILE A 92 14.17 8.41 19.55
N LEU A 93 14.14 7.33 20.32
CA LEU A 93 14.11 5.97 19.80
C LEU A 93 12.78 5.62 19.11
N VAL A 94 11.71 6.32 19.50
CA VAL A 94 10.33 6.13 19.02
C VAL A 94 10.00 6.98 17.80
N LEU A 95 10.72 8.10 17.63
CA LEU A 95 10.50 9.06 16.55
C LEU A 95 10.49 8.40 15.16
N PRO A 96 11.38 7.45 14.81
CA PRO A 96 11.37 6.84 13.50
C PRO A 96 10.08 6.06 13.20
N VAL A 97 9.40 5.50 14.20
CA VAL A 97 8.23 4.62 14.01
C VAL A 97 6.92 5.37 14.12
N TYR A 98 6.82 6.30 15.06
CA TYR A 98 5.58 7.02 15.34
C TYR A 98 5.55 8.40 14.68
N LEU A 99 6.68 8.89 14.17
CA LEU A 99 6.91 10.25 13.64
C LEU A 99 6.72 11.39 14.67
N ILE A 100 6.03 11.15 15.78
CA ILE A 100 5.75 12.14 16.82
C ILE A 100 6.16 11.61 18.20
N PRO A 101 6.92 12.41 18.97
CA PRO A 101 7.32 12.04 20.32
C PRO A 101 6.09 11.97 21.25
N PRO A 102 6.01 10.95 22.14
CA PRO A 102 4.92 10.77 23.10
C PRO A 102 4.43 12.04 23.81
N SER A 103 5.34 12.94 24.19
CA SER A 103 5.02 14.18 24.92
C SER A 103 4.21 15.21 24.15
N LYS A 104 4.15 15.13 22.81
CA LYS A 104 3.41 16.08 21.96
C LYS A 104 2.24 15.42 21.21
N ARG A 105 1.88 14.17 21.55
CA ARG A 105 0.89 13.40 20.78
C ARG A 105 -0.53 13.91 20.94
N GLU A 106 -0.96 14.28 22.15
CA GLU A 106 -2.34 14.68 22.43
C GLU A 106 -2.82 15.82 21.52
N GLY A 107 -1.98 16.83 21.28
CA GLY A 107 -2.29 17.96 20.38
C GLY A 107 -2.07 17.66 18.89
N ALA A 108 -1.27 16.67 18.54
CA ALA A 108 -0.88 16.39 17.15
C ALA A 108 -1.68 15.23 16.51
N LEU A 109 -2.39 14.43 17.32
CA LEU A 109 -3.08 13.21 16.91
C LEU A 109 -4.06 13.45 15.75
N LEU A 110 -4.91 14.47 15.86
CA LEU A 110 -5.93 14.75 14.84
C LEU A 110 -5.29 15.16 13.50
N TYR A 111 -4.24 15.98 13.54
CA TYR A 111 -3.52 16.40 12.34
C TYR A 111 -2.90 15.22 11.59
N VAL A 112 -2.35 14.23 12.32
CA VAL A 112 -1.77 13.02 11.70
C VAL A 112 -2.84 12.19 11.02
N LEU A 113 -4.00 12.01 11.67
CA LEU A 113 -5.12 11.29 11.07
C LEU A 113 -5.66 12.02 9.82
N VAL A 114 -5.70 13.36 9.82
CA VAL A 114 -6.05 14.14 8.61
C VAL A 114 -5.03 13.90 7.49
N ILE A 115 -3.73 13.95 7.79
CA ILE A 115 -2.67 13.70 6.80
C ILE A 115 -2.80 12.28 6.23
N PHE A 116 -3.03 11.28 7.09
CA PHE A 116 -3.29 9.90 6.68
C PHE A 116 -4.48 9.81 5.72
N ILE A 117 -5.61 10.43 6.07
CA ILE A 117 -6.83 10.42 5.25
C ILE A 117 -6.57 11.05 3.88
N VAL A 118 -5.97 12.25 3.83
CA VAL A 118 -5.67 12.95 2.59
C VAL A 118 -4.75 12.11 1.70
N LEU A 119 -3.72 11.51 2.28
CA LEU A 119 -2.77 10.69 1.54
C LEU A 119 -3.42 9.40 1.01
N MET A 120 -4.25 8.72 1.80
CA MET A 120 -4.90 7.49 1.34
C MET A 120 -6.00 7.75 0.32
N VAL A 121 -6.76 8.84 0.47
CA VAL A 121 -7.75 9.25 -0.53
C VAL A 121 -7.07 9.59 -1.85
N THR A 122 -6.00 10.40 -1.81
CA THR A 122 -5.24 10.75 -3.03
C THR A 122 -4.64 9.53 -3.69
N LEU A 123 -4.09 8.58 -2.93
CA LEU A 123 -3.58 7.31 -3.46
C LEU A 123 -4.66 6.52 -4.21
N ILE A 124 -5.83 6.33 -3.59
CA ILE A 124 -6.95 5.58 -4.21
C ILE A 124 -7.40 6.26 -5.50
N PHE A 125 -7.52 7.60 -5.52
CA PHE A 125 -7.84 8.35 -6.73
C PHE A 125 -6.77 8.21 -7.81
N ILE A 126 -5.48 8.24 -7.46
CA ILE A 126 -4.38 8.03 -8.41
C ILE A 126 -4.48 6.65 -9.02
N ILE A 127 -4.68 5.59 -8.24
CA ILE A 127 -4.76 4.21 -8.76
C ILE A 127 -5.95 4.04 -9.71
N LEU A 128 -7.12 4.57 -9.34
CA LEU A 128 -8.31 4.48 -10.19
C LEU A 128 -8.17 5.32 -11.46
N GLY A 129 -7.57 6.52 -11.36
CA GLY A 129 -7.31 7.40 -12.51
C GLY A 129 -6.28 6.81 -13.46
N VAL A 130 -5.15 6.33 -12.93
CA VAL A 130 -4.08 5.65 -13.68
C VAL A 130 -4.60 4.36 -14.29
N GLY A 131 -5.40 3.57 -13.58
CA GLY A 131 -6.00 2.34 -14.11
C GLY A 131 -6.91 2.59 -15.31
N ARG A 132 -7.76 3.63 -15.24
CA ARG A 132 -8.61 4.04 -16.36
C ARG A 132 -7.81 4.60 -17.53
N SER A 133 -6.84 5.48 -17.26
CA SER A 133 -5.96 6.04 -18.29
C SER A 133 -5.15 4.95 -18.98
N PHE A 134 -4.67 3.95 -18.23
CA PHE A 134 -3.95 2.81 -18.76
C PHE A 134 -4.84 1.94 -19.64
N HIS A 135 -6.08 1.67 -19.23
CA HIS A 135 -7.02 0.92 -20.04
C HIS A 135 -7.37 1.64 -21.36
N ALA A 136 -7.48 2.98 -21.34
CA ALA A 136 -7.83 3.76 -22.52
C ALA A 136 -6.65 3.94 -23.50
N ASN A 137 -5.48 4.33 -22.98
CA ASN A 137 -4.39 4.81 -23.82
C ASN A 137 -3.21 3.83 -23.92
N ALA A 138 -3.21 2.76 -23.12
CA ALA A 138 -2.09 1.82 -22.98
C ALA A 138 -0.72 2.49 -22.72
N LYS A 139 -0.66 3.77 -22.35
CA LYS A 139 0.55 4.54 -22.08
C LYS A 139 0.42 5.18 -20.71
N LEU A 140 1.49 5.10 -19.93
CA LEU A 140 1.63 5.80 -18.66
C LEU A 140 2.94 6.59 -18.68
N PRO A 141 2.99 7.75 -18.01
CA PRO A 141 4.26 8.46 -17.80
C PRO A 141 5.28 7.54 -17.13
N LYS A 142 6.54 7.56 -17.58
CA LYS A 142 7.61 6.66 -17.09
C LYS A 142 7.79 6.67 -15.57
N SER A 143 7.50 7.81 -14.90
CA SER A 143 7.63 7.94 -13.45
C SER A 143 6.48 7.30 -12.66
N MET A 144 5.29 7.17 -13.25
CA MET A 144 4.09 6.68 -12.53
C MET A 144 4.25 5.23 -12.05
N PRO A 145 4.76 4.29 -12.87
CA PRO A 145 5.01 2.94 -12.40
C PRO A 145 5.94 2.84 -11.19
N SER A 146 7.05 3.57 -11.24
CA SER A 146 8.03 3.60 -10.16
C SER A 146 7.43 4.14 -8.86
N ILE A 147 6.63 5.21 -8.91
CA ILE A 147 5.99 5.81 -7.73
C ILE A 147 4.99 4.84 -7.09
N ILE A 148 4.15 4.19 -7.89
CA ILE A 148 3.10 3.30 -7.36
C ILE A 148 3.73 2.04 -6.74
N VAL A 149 4.71 1.43 -7.42
CA VAL A 149 5.41 0.25 -6.87
C VAL A 149 6.22 0.61 -5.63
N PHE A 150 6.89 1.76 -5.62
CA PHE A 150 7.57 2.27 -4.44
C PHE A 150 6.62 2.44 -3.25
N PHE A 151 5.45 3.03 -3.48
CA PHE A 151 4.46 3.23 -2.43
C PHE A 151 3.99 1.90 -1.83
N PHE A 152 3.50 0.98 -2.65
CA PHE A 152 2.93 -0.29 -2.19
C PHE A 152 3.97 -1.30 -1.67
N GLY A 153 5.19 -1.26 -2.18
CA GLY A 153 6.27 -2.12 -1.72
C GLY A 153 7.02 -1.59 -0.49
N SER A 154 6.75 -0.34 -0.09
CA SER A 154 7.50 0.36 0.96
C SER A 154 6.63 1.22 1.88
N ILE A 155 6.34 2.47 1.49
CA ILE A 155 5.74 3.50 2.38
C ILE A 155 4.33 3.11 2.87
N GLY A 156 3.55 2.39 2.05
CA GLY A 156 2.19 1.99 2.40
C GLY A 156 2.11 1.21 3.71
N PHE A 157 3.12 0.36 4.01
CA PHE A 157 3.18 -0.36 5.29
C PHE A 157 3.39 0.56 6.50
N ILE A 158 4.10 1.68 6.31
CA ILE A 158 4.36 2.65 7.37
C ILE A 158 3.09 3.43 7.69
N ILE A 159 2.43 3.92 6.64
CA ILE A 159 1.25 4.76 6.76
C ILE A 159 0.11 3.99 7.41
N GLU A 160 -0.09 2.72 7.05
CA GLU A 160 -1.12 1.87 7.66
C GLU A 160 -0.87 1.58 9.14
N PHE A 161 0.39 1.35 9.50
CA PHE A 161 0.77 1.18 10.89
C PHE A 161 0.49 2.44 11.73
N LEU A 162 0.79 3.62 11.18
CA LEU A 162 0.49 4.90 11.82
C LEU A 162 -1.02 5.12 11.95
N GLY A 163 -1.79 4.83 10.90
CA GLY A 163 -3.25 4.88 10.94
C GLY A 163 -3.83 3.98 12.03
N ALA A 164 -3.33 2.75 12.15
CA ALA A 164 -3.75 1.80 13.17
C ALA A 164 -3.44 2.28 14.60
N ILE A 165 -2.22 2.77 14.86
CA ILE A 165 -1.85 3.17 16.23
C ILE A 165 -2.59 4.43 16.70
N TYR A 166 -2.69 5.45 15.84
CA TYR A 166 -3.33 6.72 16.20
C TYR A 166 -4.86 6.60 16.25
N SER A 167 -5.47 5.74 15.44
CA SER A 167 -6.91 5.43 15.59
C SER A 167 -7.18 4.68 16.90
N GLY A 168 -6.29 3.77 17.31
CA GLY A 168 -6.35 3.13 18.62
C GLY A 168 -6.20 4.14 19.77
N GLU A 169 -5.23 5.04 19.70
CA GLU A 169 -5.02 6.09 20.71
C GLU A 169 -6.23 7.04 20.82
N LEU A 170 -6.84 7.41 19.69
CA LEU A 170 -8.08 8.19 19.67
C LEU A 170 -9.23 7.48 20.41
N ILE A 171 -9.40 6.18 20.17
CA ILE A 171 -10.40 5.37 20.88
C ILE A 171 -10.10 5.36 22.38
N GLY A 172 -8.83 5.25 22.77
CA GLY A 172 -8.44 5.29 24.18
C GLY A 172 -8.82 6.60 24.86
N HIS A 173 -8.59 7.74 24.20
CA HIS A 173 -9.01 9.05 24.70
C HIS A 173 -10.54 9.20 24.80
N ILE A 174 -11.29 8.61 23.85
CA ILE A 174 -12.76 8.58 23.91
C ILE A 174 -13.25 7.76 25.11
N ILE A 175 -12.63 6.60 25.39
CA ILE A 175 -13.02 5.74 26.52
C ILE A 175 -12.67 6.39 27.87
N SER A 176 -11.59 7.17 27.91
CA SER A 176 -11.09 7.81 29.14
C SER A 176 -11.78 9.15 29.44
N ASP A 177 -12.70 9.62 28.58
CA ASP A 177 -13.28 10.97 28.60
C ASP A 177 -12.25 12.11 28.60
N THR A 178 -11.01 11.84 28.17
CA THR A 178 -9.92 12.82 28.04
C THR A 178 -9.78 13.30 26.60
N ILE A 179 -10.92 13.60 25.97
CA ILE A 179 -10.94 13.92 24.54
C ILE A 179 -10.36 15.32 24.32
N PRO A 180 -9.27 15.47 23.55
CA PRO A 180 -8.69 16.78 23.28
C PRO A 180 -9.51 17.63 22.30
N PHE A 181 -10.50 17.04 21.61
CA PHE A 181 -11.30 17.66 20.56
C PHE A 181 -12.80 17.32 20.71
N SER A 182 -13.67 17.96 19.93
CA SER A 182 -15.11 17.66 19.95
C SER A 182 -15.41 16.22 19.54
N LEU A 183 -16.23 15.50 20.33
CA LEU A 183 -16.63 14.11 20.10
C LEU A 183 -17.10 13.81 18.65
N PRO A 184 -17.94 14.65 17.99
CA PRO A 184 -18.39 14.36 16.63
C PRO A 184 -17.25 14.30 15.61
N VAL A 185 -16.28 15.21 15.71
CA VAL A 185 -15.12 15.24 14.81
C VAL A 185 -14.27 13.99 15.00
N CYS A 186 -14.02 13.58 16.25
CA CYS A 186 -13.29 12.35 16.56
C CYS A 186 -13.98 11.11 15.96
N CYS A 187 -15.31 11.00 16.08
CA CYS A 187 -16.07 9.89 15.51
C CYS A 187 -15.99 9.86 13.98
N ILE A 188 -16.14 11.00 13.30
CA ILE A 188 -16.05 11.09 11.84
C ILE A 188 -14.65 10.66 11.36
N MET A 189 -13.60 11.15 12.02
CA MET A 189 -12.22 10.82 11.68
C MET A 189 -11.91 9.33 11.87
N LEU A 190 -12.41 8.73 12.95
CA LEU A 190 -12.26 7.31 13.22
C LEU A 190 -12.96 6.46 12.15
N VAL A 191 -14.21 6.79 11.81
CA VAL A 191 -14.94 6.06 10.76
C VAL A 191 -14.21 6.17 9.41
N LEU A 192 -13.76 7.37 9.04
CA LEU A 192 -13.08 7.58 7.76
C LEU A 192 -11.73 6.86 7.70
N THR A 193 -10.93 6.89 8.77
CA THR A 193 -9.66 6.17 8.85
C THR A 193 -9.86 4.65 8.78
N LEU A 194 -10.87 4.11 9.46
CA LEU A 194 -11.19 2.69 9.42
C LEU A 194 -11.66 2.23 8.02
N VAL A 195 -12.51 3.02 7.35
CA VAL A 195 -12.93 2.71 5.97
C VAL A 195 -11.73 2.71 5.01
N LEU A 196 -10.82 3.67 5.14
CA LEU A 196 -9.63 3.75 4.29
C LEU A 196 -8.62 2.62 4.58
N PHE A 197 -8.40 2.29 5.85
CA PHE A 197 -7.59 1.13 6.26
C PHE A 197 -8.13 -0.16 5.66
N LEU A 198 -9.45 -0.40 5.75
CA LEU A 198 -10.09 -1.59 5.18
C LEU A 198 -9.99 -1.60 3.65
N ALA A 199 -10.13 -0.45 2.99
CA ALA A 199 -9.98 -0.33 1.56
C ALA A 199 -8.56 -0.69 1.11
N TYR A 200 -7.53 -0.14 1.76
CA TYR A 200 -6.14 -0.46 1.45
C TYR A 200 -5.81 -1.92 1.77
N ALA A 201 -6.22 -2.43 2.93
CA ALA A 201 -6.03 -3.83 3.29
C ALA A 201 -6.67 -4.76 2.24
N TYR A 202 -7.86 -4.42 1.74
CA TYR A 202 -8.50 -5.13 0.63
C TYR A 202 -7.64 -5.09 -0.64
N PHE A 203 -7.21 -3.91 -1.09
CA PHE A 203 -6.34 -3.80 -2.27
C PHE A 203 -5.03 -4.57 -2.10
N TYR A 204 -4.41 -4.52 -0.93
CA TYR A 204 -3.17 -5.20 -0.65
C TYR A 204 -3.33 -6.72 -0.67
N CYS A 205 -4.33 -7.25 0.05
CA CYS A 205 -4.53 -8.69 0.21
C CYS A 205 -5.03 -9.36 -1.07
N ASP A 206 -5.98 -8.74 -1.78
CA ASP A 206 -6.64 -9.35 -2.94
C ASP A 206 -5.97 -9.00 -4.28
N VAL A 207 -5.18 -7.93 -4.36
CA VAL A 207 -4.57 -7.49 -5.64
C VAL A 207 -3.07 -7.65 -5.63
N ILE A 208 -2.40 -7.05 -4.66
CA ILE A 208 -0.93 -6.91 -4.67
C ILE A 208 -0.23 -8.18 -4.17
N SER A 209 -0.69 -8.77 -3.08
CA SER A 209 0.00 -9.89 -2.44
C SER A 209 -0.10 -11.21 -3.23
N ILE A 210 -1.07 -11.32 -4.16
CA ILE A 210 -1.17 -12.48 -5.06
C ILE A 210 -0.21 -12.29 -6.23
N SER A 211 0.98 -12.88 -6.16
CA SER A 211 1.94 -12.90 -7.26
C SER A 211 2.47 -14.31 -7.56
N LEU A 212 2.34 -14.72 -8.82
CA LEU A 212 2.96 -15.93 -9.33
C LEU A 212 4.49 -15.80 -9.38
N THR A 213 5.01 -14.62 -9.75
CA THR A 213 6.45 -14.34 -9.78
C THR A 213 6.94 -13.86 -8.40
N PHE A 214 8.25 -14.00 -8.15
CA PHE A 214 8.90 -13.57 -6.91
C PHE A 214 9.16 -12.05 -6.90
N GLN A 215 8.08 -11.27 -6.94
CA GLN A 215 8.17 -9.82 -6.97
C GLN A 215 8.96 -9.27 -5.76
N PRO A 216 9.88 -8.30 -5.97
CA PRO A 216 10.56 -7.61 -4.89
C PRO A 216 9.55 -6.89 -3.99
N ASN A 217 9.60 -7.17 -2.70
CA ASN A 217 8.76 -6.52 -1.70
C ASN A 217 9.46 -6.56 -0.35
N SER A 218 9.12 -5.65 0.56
CA SER A 218 9.56 -5.75 1.94
C SER A 218 9.00 -7.00 2.61
N LEU A 219 9.83 -7.72 3.37
CA LEU A 219 9.50 -9.02 3.97
C LEU A 219 8.82 -9.97 2.98
N GLN A 220 9.52 -10.26 1.89
CA GLN A 220 9.02 -11.11 0.81
C GLN A 220 8.70 -12.52 1.32
N THR A 221 7.51 -13.01 0.96
CA THR A 221 7.03 -14.35 1.30
C THR A 221 6.72 -15.15 0.05
N VAL A 222 6.73 -16.48 0.17
CA VAL A 222 6.38 -17.37 -0.95
C VAL A 222 4.88 -17.32 -1.23
N THR A 223 4.07 -17.30 -0.17
CA THR A 223 2.61 -17.26 -0.26
C THR A 223 2.04 -15.95 0.28
N ASN A 224 0.92 -15.52 -0.32
CA ASN A 224 0.19 -14.33 0.11
C ASN A 224 -0.23 -14.43 1.59
N LYS A 225 -0.73 -15.60 2.02
CA LYS A 225 -1.30 -15.77 3.36
C LYS A 225 -0.34 -15.40 4.49
N SER A 226 0.94 -15.76 4.36
CA SER A 226 1.95 -15.40 5.35
C SER A 226 2.17 -13.87 5.37
N GLN A 227 2.27 -13.25 4.19
CA GLN A 227 2.43 -11.80 4.07
C GLN A 227 1.26 -11.01 4.68
N THR A 228 0.05 -11.40 4.32
CA THR A 228 -1.19 -10.80 4.81
C THR A 228 -1.34 -11.01 6.32
N GLY A 229 -0.99 -12.20 6.82
CA GLY A 229 -1.00 -12.48 8.26
C GLY A 229 -0.04 -11.60 9.05
N ILE A 230 1.21 -11.47 8.59
CA ILE A 230 2.22 -10.60 9.23
C ILE A 230 1.78 -9.14 9.18
N PHE A 231 1.25 -8.66 8.05
CA PHE A 231 0.71 -7.31 7.90
C PHE A 231 -0.44 -7.04 8.90
N LEU A 232 -1.44 -7.92 8.95
CA LEU A 232 -2.59 -7.77 9.84
C LEU A 232 -2.20 -7.80 11.32
N ILE A 233 -1.34 -8.73 11.73
CA ILE A 233 -0.89 -8.81 13.13
C ILE A 233 -0.11 -7.58 13.55
N THR A 234 0.80 -7.09 12.71
CA THR A 234 1.59 -5.90 13.02
C THR A 234 0.68 -4.70 13.28
N ASN A 235 -0.34 -4.50 12.43
CA ASN A 235 -1.30 -3.40 12.59
C ASN A 235 -2.27 -3.62 13.76
N LEU A 236 -2.71 -4.86 14.03
CA LEU A 236 -3.57 -5.18 15.17
C LEU A 236 -2.86 -4.95 16.51
N ILE A 237 -1.59 -5.36 16.62
CA ILE A 237 -0.75 -5.09 17.79
C ILE A 237 -0.64 -3.58 18.02
N ALA A 238 -0.35 -2.82 16.94
CA ALA A 238 -0.25 -1.36 17.01
C ALA A 238 -1.57 -0.70 17.47
N PHE A 239 -2.70 -1.16 16.92
CA PHE A 239 -4.03 -0.66 17.26
C PHE A 239 -4.39 -0.91 18.73
N PHE A 240 -4.24 -2.14 19.23
CA PHE A 240 -4.59 -2.47 20.62
C PHE A 240 -3.66 -1.81 21.65
N LEU A 241 -2.35 -1.71 21.36
CA LEU A 241 -1.43 -0.98 22.22
C LEU A 241 -1.68 0.55 22.16
N GLY A 242 -2.14 1.06 21.02
CA GLY A 242 -2.66 2.42 20.88
C GLY A 242 -3.80 2.69 21.86
N ILE A 243 -4.83 1.83 21.88
CA ILE A 243 -5.94 1.93 22.84
C ILE A 243 -5.44 1.87 24.28
N ALA A 244 -4.54 0.93 24.58
CA ALA A 244 -4.03 0.73 25.93
C ALA A 244 -3.29 1.97 26.48
N SER A 245 -2.70 2.79 25.62
CA SER A 245 -1.87 3.93 26.01
C SER A 245 -2.64 5.08 26.66
N ALA A 246 -3.83 5.41 26.16
CA ALA A 246 -4.59 6.61 26.56
C ALA A 246 -5.78 6.32 27.49
N THR A 247 -6.01 5.06 27.89
CA THR A 247 -7.22 4.65 28.63
C THR A 247 -6.98 4.47 30.14
N THR A 248 -8.06 4.20 30.88
CA THR A 248 -8.06 3.81 32.30
C THR A 248 -7.27 2.52 32.56
N ARG A 249 -6.75 2.38 33.78
CA ARG A 249 -5.83 1.30 34.20
C ARG A 249 -6.34 -0.12 33.92
N LEU A 250 -7.65 -0.34 34.05
CA LEU A 250 -8.26 -1.66 33.80
C LEU A 250 -8.20 -2.01 32.31
N VAL A 251 -8.59 -1.07 31.46
CA VAL A 251 -8.64 -1.25 30.00
C VAL A 251 -7.22 -1.40 29.44
N THR A 252 -6.27 -0.62 29.94
CA THR A 252 -4.84 -0.77 29.63
C THR A 252 -4.34 -2.19 29.87
N ARG A 253 -4.65 -2.80 31.03
CA ARG A 253 -4.25 -4.19 31.34
C ARG A 253 -4.84 -5.19 30.35
N ILE A 254 -6.15 -5.09 30.05
CA ILE A 254 -6.82 -6.03 29.13
C ILE A 254 -6.18 -5.97 27.74
N PHE A 255 -6.03 -4.77 27.16
CA PHE A 255 -5.48 -4.64 25.81
C PHE A 255 -3.99 -4.98 25.72
N THR A 256 -3.20 -4.80 26.80
CA THR A 256 -1.82 -5.33 26.84
C THR A 256 -1.76 -6.86 26.82
N ILE A 257 -2.68 -7.54 27.52
CA ILE A 257 -2.78 -9.01 27.51
C ILE A 257 -3.18 -9.51 26.11
N ILE A 258 -4.17 -8.87 25.49
CA ILE A 258 -4.58 -9.19 24.11
C ILE A 258 -3.39 -9.02 23.16
N SER A 259 -2.63 -7.94 23.29
CA SER A 259 -1.45 -7.67 22.46
C SER A 259 -0.36 -8.71 22.66
N MET A 260 -0.13 -9.16 23.90
CA MET A 260 0.80 -10.26 24.20
C MET A 260 0.38 -11.56 23.49
N VAL A 261 -0.91 -11.92 23.53
CA VAL A 261 -1.42 -13.10 22.82
C VAL A 261 -1.23 -12.96 21.31
N LEU A 262 -1.42 -11.77 20.75
CA LEU A 262 -1.19 -11.53 19.31
C LEU A 262 0.27 -11.70 18.89
N TYR A 263 1.24 -11.28 19.72
CA TYR A 263 2.65 -11.59 19.49
C TYR A 263 2.90 -13.11 19.45
N GLY A 264 2.26 -13.86 20.35
CA GLY A 264 2.29 -15.33 20.34
C GLY A 264 1.67 -15.93 19.07
N CYS A 265 0.51 -15.45 18.65
CA CYS A 265 -0.13 -15.86 17.39
C CYS A 265 0.73 -15.52 16.17
N GLY A 266 1.56 -14.47 16.23
CA GLY A 266 2.48 -14.08 15.17
C GLY A 266 3.40 -15.21 14.70
N PHE A 267 3.85 -16.07 15.60
CA PHE A 267 4.72 -17.21 15.25
C PHE A 267 4.08 -18.15 14.23
N PHE A 268 2.77 -18.34 14.28
CA PHE A 268 2.06 -19.21 13.34
C PHE A 268 2.19 -18.70 11.90
N PHE A 269 2.10 -17.39 11.69
CA PHE A 269 2.11 -16.78 10.37
C PHE A 269 3.49 -16.75 9.72
N VAL A 270 4.57 -16.71 10.52
CA VAL A 270 5.95 -16.82 10.03
C VAL A 270 6.21 -18.16 9.35
N PHE A 271 5.63 -19.24 9.87
CA PHE A 271 5.80 -20.59 9.33
C PHE A 271 4.62 -21.04 8.46
N LEU A 272 3.64 -20.18 8.17
CA LEU A 272 2.48 -20.57 7.37
C LEU A 272 2.86 -20.75 5.90
N ASP A 273 2.47 -21.88 5.30
CA ASP A 273 2.56 -22.16 3.86
C ASP A 273 3.88 -21.69 3.19
N GLY A 274 5.03 -22.06 3.76
CA GLY A 274 6.37 -21.77 3.19
C GLY A 274 7.14 -20.60 3.80
N GLY A 275 6.47 -19.67 4.49
CA GLY A 275 7.13 -18.58 5.22
C GLY A 275 7.83 -17.51 4.37
N LEU A 276 8.81 -16.83 4.99
CA LEU A 276 9.63 -15.79 4.34
C LEU A 276 10.76 -16.42 3.51
N THR A 277 11.15 -15.73 2.43
CA THR A 277 12.21 -16.19 1.53
C THR A 277 13.61 -15.97 2.13
N ASN A 278 13.81 -14.88 2.86
CA ASN A 278 15.12 -14.54 3.43
C ASN A 278 15.29 -15.12 4.85
N PHE A 279 16.35 -15.91 5.02
CA PHE A 279 16.71 -16.55 6.28
C PHE A 279 16.95 -15.56 7.42
N VAL A 280 17.69 -14.47 7.17
CA VAL A 280 18.02 -13.46 8.20
C VAL A 280 16.75 -12.74 8.67
N GLN A 281 15.89 -12.36 7.72
CA GLN A 281 14.61 -11.71 8.06
C GLN A 281 13.71 -12.62 8.89
N THR A 282 13.69 -13.93 8.60
CA THR A 282 12.94 -14.92 9.39
C THR A 282 13.45 -14.98 10.83
N ILE A 283 14.77 -15.03 11.04
CA ILE A 283 15.38 -15.01 12.37
C ILE A 283 14.98 -13.74 13.13
N CYS A 284 15.13 -12.58 12.50
CA CYS A 284 14.86 -11.30 13.14
C CYS A 284 13.38 -11.15 13.53
N ILE A 285 12.44 -11.63 12.69
CA ILE A 285 11.01 -11.60 13.03
C ILE A 285 10.70 -12.56 14.19
N CYS A 286 11.20 -13.80 14.15
CA CYS A 286 11.02 -14.75 15.25
C CYS A 286 11.56 -14.19 16.58
N ALA A 287 12.75 -13.58 16.55
CA ALA A 287 13.34 -12.93 17.70
C ALA A 287 12.49 -11.76 18.21
N SER A 288 11.96 -10.93 17.30
CA SER A 288 11.10 -9.78 17.64
C SER A 288 9.75 -10.21 18.21
N LEU A 289 9.18 -11.32 17.74
CA LEU A 289 7.94 -11.89 18.29
C LEU A 289 8.17 -12.50 19.68
N ALA A 290 9.28 -13.22 19.88
CA ALA A 290 9.64 -13.82 21.17
C ALA A 290 9.88 -12.74 22.23
N SER A 291 10.70 -11.75 21.89
CA SER A 291 11.02 -10.61 22.76
C SER A 291 9.82 -9.72 22.99
N GLY A 292 8.96 -9.50 21.99
CA GLY A 292 7.69 -8.79 22.16
C GLY A 292 6.75 -9.48 23.14
N PHE A 293 6.59 -10.80 23.03
CA PHE A 293 5.78 -11.60 23.95
C PHE A 293 6.31 -11.50 25.40
N LEU A 294 7.61 -11.74 25.59
CA LEU A 294 8.23 -11.70 26.92
C LEU A 294 8.27 -10.28 27.50
N GLY A 295 8.57 -9.28 26.67
CA GLY A 295 8.59 -7.87 27.06
C GLY A 295 7.22 -7.41 27.57
N LEU A 296 6.15 -7.72 26.84
CA LEU A 296 4.80 -7.43 27.30
C LEU A 296 4.42 -8.22 28.56
N ALA A 297 4.85 -9.48 28.71
CA ALA A 297 4.64 -10.24 29.94
C ALA A 297 5.29 -9.55 31.16
N ILE A 298 6.51 -9.04 31.01
CA ILE A 298 7.19 -8.25 32.05
C ILE A 298 6.38 -6.98 32.35
N ILE A 299 5.99 -6.22 31.33
CA ILE A 299 5.22 -4.98 31.50
C ILE A 299 3.88 -5.25 32.21
N ILE A 300 3.21 -6.36 31.91
CA ILE A 300 1.97 -6.77 32.59
C ILE A 300 2.21 -6.94 34.09
N VAL A 301 3.31 -7.60 34.50
CA VAL A 301 3.66 -7.74 35.93
C VAL A 301 3.85 -6.37 36.60
N PHE A 302 4.52 -5.43 35.94
CA PHE A 302 4.67 -4.06 36.44
C PHE A 302 3.34 -3.30 36.52
N LEU A 303 2.45 -3.48 35.52
CA LEU A 303 1.11 -2.87 35.51
C LEU A 303 0.18 -3.38 36.63
N PHE A 304 0.37 -4.63 37.07
CA PHE A 304 -0.33 -5.19 38.22
C PHE A 304 0.29 -4.71 39.55
N SER A 305 1.62 -4.69 39.64
CA SER A 305 2.36 -4.23 40.83
C SER A 305 2.33 -2.72 41.06
N GLN A 306 1.86 -1.92 40.07
CA GLN A 306 1.80 -0.45 40.10
C GLN A 306 3.17 0.22 40.35
N THR A 307 4.25 -0.43 39.95
CA THR A 307 5.62 0.10 40.07
C THR A 307 6.08 0.71 38.75
N THR A 308 6.95 1.72 38.83
CA THR A 308 7.54 2.40 37.67
C THR A 308 8.66 1.55 37.08
N ILE A 309 8.76 1.50 35.75
CA ILE A 309 9.82 0.73 35.07
C ILE A 309 11.12 1.53 35.03
N SER A 310 12.23 0.86 35.35
CA SER A 310 13.59 1.40 35.26
C SER A 310 14.14 1.30 33.82
N GLU A 311 15.10 2.18 33.50
CA GLU A 311 15.82 2.23 32.21
C GLU A 311 16.47 0.88 31.85
N VAL A 312 16.80 0.08 32.86
CA VAL A 312 17.38 -1.26 32.74
C VAL A 312 16.51 -2.20 31.88
N TYR A 313 15.19 -1.98 31.81
CA TYR A 313 14.30 -2.79 30.98
C TYR A 313 14.68 -2.79 29.49
N LEU A 314 15.08 -1.65 28.92
CA LEU A 314 15.48 -1.58 27.50
C LEU A 314 16.71 -2.42 27.23
N ILE A 315 17.69 -2.39 28.14
CA ILE A 315 18.93 -3.17 28.03
C ILE A 315 18.59 -4.66 28.13
N ILE A 316 17.75 -5.06 29.10
CA ILE A 316 17.29 -6.45 29.25
C ILE A 316 16.56 -6.91 27.98
N TYR A 317 15.70 -6.08 27.40
CA TYR A 317 14.98 -6.40 26.17
C TYR A 317 15.94 -6.64 25.00
N VAL A 318 16.94 -5.78 24.80
CA VAL A 318 17.93 -5.93 23.72
C VAL A 318 18.77 -7.21 23.90
N VAL A 319 19.22 -7.49 25.12
CA VAL A 319 19.95 -8.74 25.44
C VAL A 319 19.07 -9.95 25.16
N PHE A 320 17.80 -9.92 25.57
CA PHE A 320 16.87 -11.01 25.30
C PHE A 320 16.59 -11.18 23.80
N TRP A 321 16.47 -10.09 23.05
CA TRP A 321 16.32 -10.12 21.59
C TRP A 321 17.52 -10.80 20.91
N LEU A 322 18.75 -10.49 21.34
CA LEU A 322 19.97 -11.15 20.83
C LEU A 322 19.97 -12.66 21.12
N ILE A 323 19.63 -13.05 22.36
CA ILE A 323 19.51 -14.46 22.74
C ILE A 323 18.44 -15.16 21.89
N ALA A 324 17.26 -14.53 21.73
CA ALA A 324 16.17 -15.07 20.94
C ALA A 324 16.54 -15.21 19.45
N ALA A 325 17.35 -14.30 18.90
CA ALA A 325 17.88 -14.40 17.54
C ALA A 325 18.83 -15.60 17.38
N ILE A 326 19.74 -15.82 18.34
CA ILE A 326 20.65 -16.98 18.34
C ILE A 326 19.84 -18.28 18.41
N VAL A 327 18.90 -18.38 19.36
CA VAL A 327 18.04 -19.56 19.51
C VAL A 327 17.21 -19.81 18.24
N SER A 328 16.63 -18.75 17.67
CA SER A 328 15.84 -18.86 16.43
C SER A 328 16.69 -19.36 15.26
N SER A 329 17.95 -18.94 15.15
CA SER A 329 18.86 -19.44 14.12
C SER A 329 19.10 -20.95 14.23
N PHE A 330 19.36 -21.46 15.45
CA PHE A 330 19.50 -22.89 15.69
C PHE A 330 18.22 -23.67 15.38
N VAL A 331 17.06 -23.17 15.84
CA VAL A 331 15.76 -23.82 15.60
C VAL A 331 15.44 -23.90 14.11
N ILE A 332 15.60 -22.79 13.37
CA ILE A 332 15.29 -22.77 11.92
C ILE A 332 16.25 -23.69 11.17
N ASN A 333 17.55 -23.69 11.50
CA ASN A 333 18.51 -24.60 10.87
C ASN A 333 18.21 -26.08 11.16
N HIS A 334 17.77 -26.40 12.38
CA HIS A 334 17.35 -27.75 12.72
C HIS A 334 16.10 -28.19 11.95
N ILE A 335 15.11 -27.30 11.80
CA ILE A 335 13.92 -27.54 10.98
C ILE A 335 14.31 -27.77 9.52
N LYS A 336 15.22 -26.96 8.96
CA LYS A 336 15.72 -27.13 7.59
C LYS A 336 16.39 -28.49 7.38
N LYS A 337 17.29 -28.90 8.27
CA LYS A 337 17.93 -30.23 8.21
C LYS A 337 16.90 -31.35 8.20
N LYS A 338 15.91 -31.29 9.09
CA LYS A 338 14.81 -32.27 9.13
C LYS A 338 13.98 -32.29 7.84
N HIS A 339 13.76 -31.15 7.19
CA HIS A 339 13.08 -31.12 5.90
C HIS A 339 13.92 -31.78 4.80
N LEU A 340 15.23 -31.56 4.79
CA LEU A 340 16.16 -32.21 3.84
C LEU A 340 16.21 -33.72 4.05
N GLU A 341 16.31 -34.20 5.30
CA GLU A 341 16.25 -35.63 5.61
C GLU A 341 14.94 -36.29 5.11
N VAL A 342 13.83 -35.56 5.15
CA VAL A 342 12.54 -36.04 4.60
C VAL A 342 12.59 -36.09 3.07
N LEU A 343 13.24 -35.12 2.41
CA LEU A 343 13.41 -35.11 0.96
C LEU A 343 14.34 -36.23 0.48
N ASP A 344 15.43 -36.50 1.20
CA ASP A 344 16.37 -37.58 0.90
C ASP A 344 15.67 -38.95 0.94
N ARG A 345 14.89 -39.22 2.00
CA ARG A 345 14.11 -40.47 2.11
C ARG A 345 13.08 -40.66 1.01
N ILE A 346 12.43 -39.57 0.57
CA ILE A 346 11.46 -39.59 -0.53
C ILE A 346 12.16 -39.75 -1.89
N MET A 347 13.43 -39.36 -2.00
CA MET A 347 14.24 -39.63 -3.17
C MET A 347 14.63 -41.11 -3.27
N ASP A 348 14.89 -41.75 -2.13
CA ASP A 348 15.19 -43.19 -2.06
C ASP A 348 13.93 -44.07 -2.27
N ASP A 349 12.78 -43.69 -1.70
CA ASP A 349 11.50 -44.37 -1.88
C ASP A 349 10.32 -43.37 -2.02
N GLU A 350 9.73 -43.32 -3.22
CA GLU A 350 8.59 -42.43 -3.53
C GLU A 350 7.33 -42.77 -2.71
N SER A 351 7.18 -44.02 -2.27
CA SER A 351 6.00 -44.46 -1.50
C SER A 351 5.96 -43.86 -0.09
N GLU A 352 7.12 -43.48 0.46
CA GLU A 352 7.23 -42.82 1.75
C GLU A 352 6.61 -41.41 1.76
N PHE A 353 6.40 -40.79 0.60
CA PHE A 353 5.79 -39.47 0.47
C PHE A 353 4.45 -39.38 1.21
N GLN A 354 3.58 -40.38 1.02
CA GLN A 354 2.24 -40.40 1.64
C GLN A 354 2.32 -40.51 3.17
N HIS A 355 3.34 -41.19 3.68
CA HIS A 355 3.52 -41.42 5.11
C HIS A 355 4.18 -40.22 5.81
N LEU A 356 5.22 -39.64 5.18
CA LEU A 356 6.01 -38.55 5.74
C LEU A 356 5.32 -37.19 5.59
N VAL A 357 4.60 -36.94 4.50
CA VAL A 357 3.93 -35.66 4.22
C VAL A 357 2.41 -35.85 4.31
N LYS A 358 1.84 -35.60 5.49
CA LYS A 358 0.41 -35.82 5.76
C LYS A 358 -0.50 -34.63 5.43
N SER A 359 0.07 -33.43 5.23
CA SER A 359 -0.70 -32.19 5.06
C SER A 359 -0.11 -31.29 3.97
N PRO A 360 -0.94 -30.60 3.17
CA PRO A 360 -0.49 -29.60 2.20
C PRO A 360 0.37 -28.48 2.80
N ALA A 361 0.15 -28.11 4.06
CA ALA A 361 0.96 -27.09 4.74
C ALA A 361 2.38 -27.61 5.04
N LYS A 362 2.52 -28.90 5.38
CA LYS A 362 3.83 -29.54 5.57
C LYS A 362 4.55 -29.69 4.21
N TYR A 363 3.82 -30.07 3.17
CA TYR A 363 4.33 -30.08 1.79
C TYR A 363 4.91 -28.70 1.40
N ALA A 364 4.16 -27.62 1.63
CA ALA A 364 4.61 -26.27 1.31
C ALA A 364 5.94 -25.90 1.99
N ARG A 365 6.09 -26.23 3.28
CA ARG A 365 7.32 -25.95 4.03
C ARG A 365 8.51 -26.74 3.51
N VAL A 366 8.34 -28.04 3.28
CA VAL A 366 9.40 -28.93 2.77
C VAL A 366 9.79 -28.53 1.35
N LEU A 367 8.83 -28.20 0.50
CA LEU A 367 9.06 -27.75 -0.88
C LEU A 367 9.93 -26.49 -0.92
N VAL A 368 9.58 -25.48 -0.13
CA VAL A 368 10.32 -24.21 -0.10
C VAL A 368 11.75 -24.42 0.39
N THR A 369 11.96 -25.21 1.45
CA THR A 369 13.31 -25.58 1.89
C THR A 369 14.08 -26.36 0.81
N GLY A 370 13.40 -27.25 0.08
CA GLY A 370 14.01 -28.03 -1.01
C GLY A 370 14.47 -27.15 -2.18
N PHE A 371 13.68 -26.15 -2.60
CA PHE A 371 14.12 -25.18 -3.62
C PHE A 371 15.16 -24.20 -3.09
N GLU A 372 15.08 -23.79 -1.82
CA GLU A 372 16.10 -22.94 -1.21
C GLU A 372 17.49 -23.58 -1.24
N GLN A 373 17.57 -24.90 -1.10
CA GLN A 373 18.82 -25.67 -1.12
C GLN A 373 19.08 -26.40 -2.46
N SER A 374 18.26 -26.16 -3.48
CA SER A 374 18.39 -26.79 -4.81
C SER A 374 18.43 -28.32 -4.79
N HIS A 375 17.56 -28.93 -3.98
CA HIS A 375 17.49 -30.38 -3.86
C HIS A 375 17.04 -31.06 -5.19
N PRO A 376 17.73 -32.12 -5.67
CA PRO A 376 17.45 -32.76 -6.97
C PRO A 376 15.99 -33.20 -7.18
N GLN A 377 15.35 -33.75 -6.14
CA GLN A 377 13.96 -34.21 -6.19
C GLN A 377 12.94 -33.07 -6.44
N CYS A 378 13.28 -31.84 -6.04
CA CYS A 378 12.46 -30.65 -6.31
C CYS A 378 12.71 -30.12 -7.73
N LEU A 379 13.96 -30.12 -8.19
CA LEU A 379 14.36 -29.67 -9.54
C LEU A 379 13.77 -30.56 -10.64
N ASN A 380 13.63 -31.86 -10.40
CA ASN A 380 12.98 -32.81 -11.31
C ASN A 380 11.44 -32.74 -11.30
N TRP A 381 10.86 -31.83 -10.50
CA TRP A 381 9.41 -31.65 -10.31
C TRP A 381 8.66 -32.86 -9.76
N ASN A 382 9.35 -33.96 -9.43
CA ASN A 382 8.73 -35.20 -9.00
C ASN A 382 7.99 -35.02 -7.67
N PHE A 383 8.61 -34.32 -6.73
CA PHE A 383 7.99 -33.98 -5.44
C PHE A 383 6.68 -33.17 -5.61
N CYS A 384 6.62 -32.26 -6.61
CA CYS A 384 5.40 -31.54 -6.93
C CYS A 384 4.32 -32.44 -7.55
N ARG A 385 4.71 -33.37 -8.43
CA ARG A 385 3.78 -34.32 -9.06
C ARG A 385 3.14 -35.23 -8.02
N LEU A 386 3.92 -35.81 -7.12
CA LEU A 386 3.43 -36.63 -6.01
C LEU A 386 2.39 -35.88 -5.15
N ALA A 387 2.66 -34.61 -4.83
CA ALA A 387 1.72 -33.76 -4.09
C ALA A 387 0.40 -33.49 -4.82
N THR A 388 0.45 -33.28 -6.14
CA THR A 388 -0.76 -33.06 -6.95
C THR A 388 -1.62 -34.31 -7.10
N VAL A 389 -1.00 -35.50 -7.07
CA VAL A 389 -1.71 -36.79 -7.07
C VAL A 389 -2.37 -37.04 -5.72
N GLN A 390 -1.68 -36.76 -4.61
CA GLN A 390 -2.22 -36.98 -3.26
C GLN A 390 -3.32 -35.97 -2.90
N TRP A 391 -3.17 -34.69 -3.29
CA TRP A 391 -4.13 -33.63 -2.99
C TRP A 391 -4.55 -32.84 -4.25
N PRO A 392 -5.31 -33.45 -5.17
CA PRO A 392 -5.71 -32.81 -6.42
C PRO A 392 -6.59 -31.56 -6.21
N ASN A 393 -7.35 -31.53 -5.11
CA ASN A 393 -8.23 -30.41 -4.76
C ASN A 393 -7.52 -29.26 -4.00
N SER A 394 -6.24 -29.42 -3.67
CA SER A 394 -5.52 -28.42 -2.87
C SER A 394 -4.97 -27.28 -3.73
N ILE A 395 -5.49 -26.06 -3.50
CA ILE A 395 -5.09 -24.87 -4.25
C ILE A 395 -3.60 -24.52 -4.01
N ILE A 396 -3.12 -24.71 -2.78
CA ILE A 396 -1.75 -24.36 -2.37
C ILE A 396 -0.73 -25.19 -3.15
N SER A 397 -0.96 -26.50 -3.32
CA SER A 397 -0.01 -27.39 -3.98
C SER A 397 0.16 -27.03 -5.46
N TRP A 398 -0.95 -26.78 -6.15
CA TRP A 398 -0.93 -26.31 -7.54
C TRP A 398 -0.29 -24.93 -7.69
N TYR A 399 -0.58 -24.02 -6.75
CA TYR A 399 -0.01 -22.67 -6.78
C TYR A 399 1.50 -22.67 -6.57
N LEU A 400 2.00 -23.41 -5.58
CA LEU A 400 3.43 -23.49 -5.31
C LEU A 400 4.17 -24.16 -6.47
N TYR A 401 3.60 -25.23 -7.02
CA TYR A 401 4.13 -25.85 -8.22
C TYR A 401 4.22 -24.85 -9.38
N ALA A 402 3.13 -24.12 -9.67
CA ALA A 402 3.14 -23.09 -10.71
C ALA A 402 4.16 -21.97 -10.43
N LYS A 403 4.29 -21.54 -9.17
CA LYS A 403 5.19 -20.44 -8.76
C LYS A 403 6.67 -20.78 -8.95
N PHE A 404 7.09 -21.99 -8.58
CA PHE A 404 8.47 -22.43 -8.80
C PHE A 404 8.74 -22.75 -10.28
N THR A 405 7.79 -23.37 -10.99
CA THR A 405 7.92 -23.59 -12.45
C THR A 405 7.97 -22.28 -13.22
N ALA A 406 7.30 -21.23 -12.74
CA ALA A 406 7.36 -19.90 -13.34
C ALA A 406 8.76 -19.26 -13.29
N ILE A 407 9.70 -19.74 -12.47
CA ILE A 407 11.09 -19.25 -12.49
C ILE A 407 11.77 -19.62 -13.81
N TYR A 408 11.46 -20.79 -14.39
CA TYR A 408 12.19 -21.33 -15.52
C TYR A 408 11.45 -21.12 -16.85
N PRO A 409 11.99 -20.36 -17.81
CA PRO A 409 11.37 -20.16 -19.12
C PRO A 409 11.25 -21.46 -19.92
N GLU A 410 12.22 -22.37 -19.78
CA GLU A 410 12.27 -23.66 -20.47
C GLU A 410 11.09 -24.59 -20.12
N GLU A 411 10.52 -24.47 -18.91
CA GLU A 411 9.39 -25.28 -18.44
C GLU A 411 8.02 -24.60 -18.67
N THR A 412 7.94 -23.66 -19.64
CA THR A 412 6.68 -23.01 -20.02
C THR A 412 5.60 -24.02 -20.44
N MET A 413 5.97 -25.16 -21.06
CA MET A 413 5.02 -26.23 -21.39
C MET A 413 4.45 -26.91 -20.15
N GLN A 414 5.25 -27.09 -19.09
CA GLN A 414 4.79 -27.64 -17.83
C GLN A 414 3.82 -26.68 -17.12
N LEU A 415 4.10 -25.37 -17.17
CA LEU A 415 3.19 -24.34 -16.67
C LEU A 415 1.83 -24.35 -17.40
N ILE A 416 1.83 -24.59 -18.72
CA ILE A 416 0.61 -24.79 -19.52
C ILE A 416 -0.19 -26.01 -19.03
N CYS A 417 0.49 -27.13 -18.76
CA CYS A 417 -0.14 -28.34 -18.24
C CYS A 417 -0.78 -28.10 -16.86
N ILE A 418 -0.05 -27.46 -15.94
CA ILE A 418 -0.55 -27.11 -14.60
C ILE A 418 -1.83 -26.28 -14.70
N GLY A 419 -1.83 -25.25 -15.54
CA GLY A 419 -2.99 -24.39 -15.73
C GLY A 419 -4.22 -25.12 -16.27
N LYS A 420 -4.04 -26.13 -17.13
CA LYS A 420 -5.12 -27.00 -17.61
C LYS A 420 -5.63 -27.91 -16.49
N SER A 421 -4.74 -28.54 -15.73
CA SER A 421 -5.10 -29.42 -14.61
C SER A 421 -5.90 -28.67 -13.53
N MET A 422 -5.51 -27.44 -13.18
CA MET A 422 -6.27 -26.60 -12.24
C MET A 422 -7.72 -26.35 -12.71
N LYS A 423 -7.95 -26.20 -14.02
CA LYS A 423 -9.30 -26.06 -14.59
C LYS A 423 -10.06 -27.38 -14.64
N GLN A 424 -9.39 -28.49 -14.99
CA GLN A 424 -9.98 -29.83 -15.02
C GLN A 424 -10.48 -30.25 -13.64
N HIS A 425 -9.71 -29.97 -12.59
CA HIS A 425 -10.10 -30.20 -11.19
C HIS A 425 -11.13 -29.18 -10.66
N LYS A 426 -11.62 -28.25 -11.50
CA LYS A 426 -12.66 -27.26 -11.17
C LYS A 426 -12.38 -26.47 -9.87
N LEU A 427 -11.12 -26.14 -9.61
CA LEU A 427 -10.74 -25.34 -8.45
C LEU A 427 -11.42 -23.96 -8.52
N LYS A 428 -12.17 -23.60 -7.48
CA LYS A 428 -12.95 -22.34 -7.42
C LYS A 428 -12.26 -21.34 -6.49
N GLY A 429 -12.32 -20.06 -6.83
CA GLY A 429 -11.86 -18.95 -5.98
C GLY A 429 -11.30 -17.76 -6.75
N GLY A 430 -11.28 -16.59 -6.12
CA GLY A 430 -10.64 -15.37 -6.65
C GLY A 430 -9.13 -15.58 -6.87
N PHE A 431 -8.47 -16.19 -5.89
CA PHE A 431 -7.05 -16.55 -5.94
C PHE A 431 -6.69 -17.43 -7.14
N VAL A 432 -7.39 -18.56 -7.33
CA VAL A 432 -7.15 -19.48 -8.47
C VAL A 432 -7.31 -18.78 -9.81
N ARG A 433 -8.34 -17.93 -9.94
CA ARG A 433 -8.58 -17.16 -11.15
C ARG A 433 -7.42 -16.22 -11.45
N GLN A 434 -6.93 -15.51 -10.44
CA GLN A 434 -5.80 -14.59 -10.59
C GLN A 434 -4.50 -15.32 -10.90
N THR A 435 -4.22 -16.46 -10.26
CA THR A 435 -3.07 -17.30 -10.60
C THR A 435 -3.11 -17.74 -12.06
N ILE A 436 -4.29 -18.15 -12.56
CA ILE A 436 -4.47 -18.54 -13.97
C ILE A 436 -4.25 -17.35 -14.92
N ASP A 437 -4.80 -16.18 -14.58
CA ASP A 437 -4.65 -14.98 -15.40
C ASP A 437 -3.16 -14.52 -15.44
N GLN A 438 -2.43 -14.62 -14.32
CA GLN A 438 -0.99 -14.35 -14.24
C GLN A 438 -0.15 -15.38 -15.02
N MET A 439 -0.47 -16.68 -14.92
CA MET A 439 0.17 -17.72 -15.74
C MET A 439 -0.03 -17.44 -17.23
N ALA A 440 -1.24 -17.09 -17.65
CA ALA A 440 -1.53 -16.77 -19.04
C ALA A 440 -0.78 -15.51 -19.51
N SER A 441 -0.62 -14.50 -18.65
CA SER A 441 0.18 -13.31 -18.96
C SER A 441 1.65 -13.66 -19.15
N LEU A 442 2.23 -14.42 -18.23
CA LEU A 442 3.63 -14.85 -18.29
C LEU A 442 3.91 -15.70 -19.53
N ILE A 443 3.00 -16.62 -19.86
CA ILE A 443 3.12 -17.48 -21.05
C ILE A 443 3.09 -16.67 -22.34
N ARG A 444 2.28 -15.60 -22.42
CA ARG A 444 2.28 -14.68 -23.56
C ARG A 444 3.59 -13.91 -23.67
N GLN A 445 4.15 -13.48 -22.54
CA GLN A 445 5.44 -12.78 -22.53
C GLN A 445 6.57 -13.65 -23.07
N ARG A 446 6.51 -14.96 -22.78
CA ARG A 446 7.47 -15.99 -23.23
C ARG A 446 7.15 -16.62 -24.57
N GLU A 447 6.18 -16.10 -25.34
CA GLU A 447 5.74 -16.73 -26.59
C GLU A 447 6.48 -16.14 -27.82
N PRO A 448 7.48 -16.86 -28.40
CA PRO A 448 8.19 -16.38 -29.59
C PRO A 448 7.42 -16.62 -30.90
N ASN A 449 6.51 -17.59 -30.90
CA ASN A 449 5.84 -18.09 -32.11
C ASN A 449 4.53 -17.36 -32.39
N LEU A 450 4.08 -17.42 -33.65
CA LEU A 450 2.80 -16.86 -34.07
C LEU A 450 1.65 -17.82 -33.71
N SER A 451 1.04 -17.62 -32.54
CA SER A 451 -0.19 -18.34 -32.18
C SER A 451 -1.40 -17.85 -32.97
N ARG A 452 -2.40 -18.71 -33.16
CA ARG A 452 -3.65 -18.37 -33.89
C ARG A 452 -4.38 -17.16 -33.30
N LEU A 453 -4.34 -16.96 -31.98
CA LEU A 453 -4.91 -15.76 -31.36
C LEU A 453 -4.11 -14.50 -31.68
N LEU A 454 -2.78 -14.60 -31.64
CA LEU A 454 -1.89 -13.51 -32.01
C LEU A 454 -2.08 -13.15 -33.48
N GLN A 455 -2.16 -14.15 -34.37
CA GLN A 455 -2.43 -13.97 -35.79
C GLN A 455 -3.77 -13.27 -36.03
N ASN A 456 -4.84 -13.68 -35.36
CA ASN A 456 -6.14 -13.02 -35.48
C ASN A 456 -6.10 -11.56 -35.00
N LYS A 457 -5.43 -11.29 -33.87
CA LYS A 457 -5.30 -9.94 -33.32
C LYS A 457 -4.43 -9.05 -34.21
N LEU A 458 -3.31 -9.58 -34.70
CA LEU A 458 -2.43 -8.91 -35.64
C LEU A 458 -3.12 -8.63 -36.97
N GLY A 459 -3.94 -9.57 -37.45
CA GLY A 459 -4.80 -9.39 -38.62
C GLY A 459 -5.83 -8.27 -38.44
N SER A 460 -6.41 -8.13 -37.25
CA SER A 460 -7.31 -7.01 -36.93
C SER A 460 -6.56 -5.67 -36.95
N ILE A 461 -5.43 -5.59 -36.25
CA ILE A 461 -4.60 -4.37 -36.20
C ILE A 461 -4.13 -3.98 -37.60
N ASN A 462 -3.70 -4.94 -38.41
CA ASN A 462 -3.29 -4.67 -39.80
C ASN A 462 -4.44 -4.11 -40.65
N LYS A 463 -5.69 -4.54 -40.43
CA LYS A 463 -6.86 -3.93 -41.10
C LYS A 463 -7.06 -2.48 -40.66
N ASP A 464 -6.89 -2.18 -39.37
CA ASP A 464 -6.99 -0.82 -38.84
C ASP A 464 -5.85 0.09 -39.32
N VAL A 465 -4.64 -0.46 -39.51
CA VAL A 465 -3.51 0.20 -40.17
C VAL A 465 -3.84 0.55 -41.62
N GLN A 466 -4.38 -0.40 -42.39
CA GLN A 466 -4.78 -0.14 -43.78
C GLN A 466 -5.88 0.92 -43.88
N SER A 467 -6.86 0.89 -42.97
CA SER A 467 -7.89 1.93 -42.85
C SER A 467 -7.26 3.30 -42.56
N THR A 468 -6.24 3.35 -41.71
CA THR A 468 -5.53 4.59 -41.37
C THR A 468 -4.70 5.12 -42.54
N LYS A 469 -4.04 4.25 -43.31
CA LYS A 469 -3.39 4.63 -44.57
C LYS A 469 -4.37 5.23 -45.58
N HIS A 470 -5.57 4.66 -45.69
CA HIS A 470 -6.60 5.22 -46.57
C HIS A 470 -7.06 6.61 -46.12
N LYS A 471 -7.22 6.84 -44.81
CA LYS A 471 -7.51 8.18 -44.26
C LYS A 471 -6.38 9.18 -44.52
N LEU A 472 -5.12 8.75 -44.35
CA LEU A 472 -3.96 9.58 -44.66
C LEU A 472 -3.92 9.98 -46.14
N ARG A 473 -4.21 9.02 -47.04
CA ARG A 473 -4.34 9.30 -48.48
C ARG A 473 -5.45 10.32 -48.75
N ASN A 474 -6.60 10.18 -48.10
CA ASN A 474 -7.70 11.15 -48.24
C ASN A 474 -7.29 12.57 -47.82
N VAL A 475 -6.45 12.72 -46.78
CA VAL A 475 -5.89 14.04 -46.41
C VAL A 475 -5.04 14.61 -47.55
N TRP A 476 -4.16 13.80 -48.14
CA TRP A 476 -3.36 14.21 -49.30
C TRP A 476 -4.21 14.55 -50.52
N ASP A 477 -5.26 13.76 -50.80
CA ASP A 477 -6.20 14.04 -51.88
C ASP A 477 -6.93 15.38 -51.65
N MET A 478 -7.33 15.69 -50.41
CA MET A 478 -7.92 16.98 -50.04
C MET A 478 -6.95 18.17 -50.18
N ILE A 479 -5.67 17.96 -49.85
CA ILE A 479 -4.61 18.96 -50.07
C ILE A 479 -4.48 19.26 -51.56
N ILE A 480 -4.40 18.21 -52.40
CA ILE A 480 -4.29 18.34 -53.86
C ILE A 480 -5.53 19.04 -54.45
N GLN A 481 -6.71 18.75 -53.92
CA GLN A 481 -7.98 19.35 -54.34
C GLN A 481 -8.21 20.77 -53.77
N SER A 482 -7.32 21.27 -52.88
CA SER A 482 -7.44 22.56 -52.21
C SER A 482 -8.73 22.74 -51.38
N ASN A 483 -9.31 21.64 -50.87
CA ASN A 483 -10.51 21.69 -50.02
C ASN A 483 -10.13 21.89 -48.54
N ILE A 484 -9.94 23.16 -48.14
CA ILE A 484 -9.45 23.53 -46.81
C ILE A 484 -10.51 23.33 -45.71
N GLY A 485 -11.80 23.43 -46.04
CA GLY A 485 -12.90 23.39 -45.06
C GLY A 485 -13.08 22.03 -44.37
N GLU A 486 -12.84 20.93 -45.09
CA GLU A 486 -12.96 19.57 -44.55
C GLU A 486 -11.62 18.98 -44.09
N MET A 487 -10.51 19.65 -44.44
CA MET A 487 -9.15 19.20 -44.18
C MET A 487 -8.89 19.05 -42.68
N GLU A 488 -9.29 20.02 -41.85
CA GLU A 488 -9.02 19.97 -40.41
C GLU A 488 -9.71 18.76 -39.74
N ILE A 489 -10.94 18.46 -40.14
CA ILE A 489 -11.70 17.30 -39.65
C ILE A 489 -11.05 15.99 -40.12
N ALA A 490 -10.59 15.95 -41.38
CA ALA A 490 -9.90 14.78 -41.93
C ALA A 490 -8.54 14.54 -41.26
N ILE A 491 -7.79 15.60 -40.97
CA ILE A 491 -6.52 15.55 -40.21
C ILE A 491 -6.80 15.04 -38.80
N SER A 492 -7.77 15.62 -38.09
CA SER A 492 -8.12 15.19 -36.73
C SER A 492 -8.53 13.71 -36.68
N LYS A 493 -9.40 13.26 -37.59
CA LYS A 493 -9.80 11.83 -37.69
C LYS A 493 -8.63 10.90 -38.00
N THR A 494 -7.70 11.35 -38.84
CA THR A 494 -6.49 10.58 -39.19
C THR A 494 -5.58 10.49 -37.97
N TYR A 495 -5.35 11.60 -37.28
CA TYR A 495 -4.53 11.65 -36.07
C TYR A 495 -5.07 10.73 -34.96
N THR A 496 -6.37 10.81 -34.64
CA THR A 496 -6.99 9.89 -33.66
C THR A 496 -6.87 8.42 -34.06
N SER A 497 -6.91 8.13 -35.37
CA SER A 497 -6.73 6.76 -35.90
C SER A 497 -5.27 6.28 -35.74
N ILE A 498 -4.29 7.17 -35.97
CA ILE A 498 -2.86 6.89 -35.75
C ILE A 498 -2.61 6.64 -34.26
N GLU A 499 -3.11 7.51 -33.37
CA GLU A 499 -2.98 7.35 -31.92
C GLU A 499 -3.58 6.03 -31.42
N LYS A 500 -4.77 5.68 -31.93
CA LYS A 500 -5.42 4.40 -31.59
C LYS A 500 -4.56 3.21 -32.01
N ASN A 501 -4.07 3.19 -33.25
CA ASN A 501 -3.22 2.11 -33.74
C ASN A 501 -1.91 2.01 -32.96
N GLU A 502 -1.30 3.15 -32.65
CA GLU A 502 -0.08 3.20 -31.85
C GLU A 502 -0.32 2.67 -30.43
N ALA A 503 -1.45 3.00 -29.80
CA ALA A 503 -1.85 2.47 -28.50
C ALA A 503 -2.08 0.94 -28.56
N GLU A 504 -2.71 0.43 -29.61
CA GLU A 504 -2.91 -1.00 -29.82
C GLU A 504 -1.60 -1.76 -30.04
N PHE A 505 -0.68 -1.22 -30.85
CA PHE A 505 0.67 -1.78 -31.01
C PHE A 505 1.48 -1.71 -29.71
N SER A 506 1.42 -0.59 -28.99
CA SER A 506 2.06 -0.43 -27.68
C SER A 506 1.57 -1.50 -26.69
N HIS A 507 0.28 -1.80 -26.69
CA HIS A 507 -0.30 -2.87 -25.89
C HIS A 507 0.15 -4.26 -26.37
N LEU A 508 0.27 -4.47 -27.68
CA LEU A 508 0.70 -5.74 -28.26
C LEU A 508 2.17 -6.04 -27.94
N LEU A 509 3.07 -5.06 -28.10
CA LEU A 509 4.50 -5.17 -27.78
C LEU A 509 4.71 -5.53 -26.30
N ARG A 510 3.88 -5.02 -25.40
CA ARG A 510 3.97 -5.36 -23.97
C ARG A 510 3.46 -6.75 -23.64
N GLN A 511 2.43 -7.21 -24.36
CA GLN A 511 1.93 -8.58 -24.18
C GLN A 511 2.91 -9.61 -24.74
N TYR A 512 3.66 -9.24 -25.78
CA TYR A 512 4.56 -10.09 -26.55
C TYR A 512 5.93 -9.39 -26.74
N PRO A 513 6.72 -9.22 -25.67
CA PRO A 513 7.95 -8.44 -25.69
C PRO A 513 9.09 -9.10 -26.45
N ASN A 514 9.04 -10.41 -26.72
CA ASN A 514 10.07 -11.15 -27.44
C ASN A 514 9.52 -11.87 -28.69
N ASN A 515 8.53 -11.28 -29.36
CA ASN A 515 7.89 -11.89 -30.53
C ASN A 515 8.28 -11.18 -31.84
N ARG A 516 8.97 -11.91 -32.73
CA ARG A 516 9.48 -11.38 -34.01
C ARG A 516 8.38 -10.83 -34.93
N PHE A 517 7.20 -11.47 -34.93
CA PHE A 517 6.11 -11.09 -35.83
C PHE A 517 5.46 -9.78 -35.42
N VAL A 518 5.39 -9.54 -34.11
CA VAL A 518 4.88 -8.28 -33.54
C VAL A 518 5.86 -7.15 -33.83
N PHE A 519 7.16 -7.37 -33.63
CA PHE A 519 8.18 -6.36 -33.89
C PHE A 519 8.23 -5.97 -35.37
N ARG A 520 8.17 -6.95 -36.28
CA ARG A 520 8.11 -6.71 -37.72
C ARG A 520 6.85 -5.93 -38.16
N ALA A 521 5.70 -6.24 -37.58
CA ALA A 521 4.47 -5.51 -37.91
C ALA A 521 4.51 -4.07 -37.37
N TYR A 522 5.12 -3.87 -36.20
CA TYR A 522 5.30 -2.55 -35.63
C TYR A 522 6.34 -1.73 -36.41
N SER A 523 7.47 -2.31 -36.82
CA SER A 523 8.48 -1.62 -37.62
C SER A 523 7.90 -1.12 -38.94
N ARG A 524 7.06 -1.93 -39.60
CA ARG A 524 6.30 -1.49 -40.78
C ARG A 524 5.34 -0.35 -40.49
N PHE A 525 4.61 -0.39 -39.38
CA PHE A 525 3.73 0.72 -38.98
C PHE A 525 4.51 2.03 -38.76
N LEU A 526 5.70 1.95 -38.18
CA LEU A 526 6.57 3.13 -37.97
C LEU A 526 6.94 3.80 -39.29
N VAL A 527 7.36 3.03 -40.30
CA VAL A 527 7.74 3.57 -41.61
C VAL A 527 6.54 4.03 -42.42
N GLU A 528 5.51 3.19 -42.51
CA GLU A 528 4.42 3.41 -43.48
C GLU A 528 3.35 4.39 -43.00
N VAL A 529 3.26 4.67 -41.69
CA VAL A 529 2.23 5.55 -41.10
C VAL A 529 2.82 6.67 -40.26
N GLN A 530 3.76 6.37 -39.35
CA GLN A 530 4.35 7.41 -38.49
C GLN A 530 5.52 8.16 -39.16
N ALA A 531 6.15 7.57 -40.18
CA ALA A 531 7.41 8.02 -40.76
C ALA A 531 8.53 8.22 -39.71
N ASP A 532 8.55 7.41 -38.64
CA ASP A 532 9.57 7.43 -37.60
C ASP A 532 10.68 6.42 -37.92
N TYR A 533 11.70 6.94 -38.59
CA TYR A 533 12.80 6.17 -39.12
C TYR A 533 13.82 5.76 -38.04
N LYS A 534 14.02 6.60 -37.01
CA LYS A 534 14.95 6.30 -35.89
C LYS A 534 14.46 5.09 -35.11
N LYS A 535 13.18 5.07 -34.74
CA LYS A 535 12.59 3.91 -34.06
C LYS A 535 12.55 2.69 -34.99
N TYR A 536 12.25 2.88 -36.27
CA TYR A 536 12.22 1.79 -37.23
C TYR A 536 13.52 0.98 -37.22
N GLU A 537 14.68 1.65 -37.33
CA GLU A 537 15.98 0.97 -37.35
C GLU A 537 16.22 0.12 -36.10
N VAL A 538 15.92 0.67 -34.92
CA VAL A 538 16.05 -0.05 -33.63
C VAL A 538 15.17 -1.30 -33.58
N TRP A 539 13.90 -1.19 -34.01
CA TRP A 539 12.97 -2.32 -34.00
C TRP A 539 13.26 -3.34 -35.11
N GLU A 540 13.79 -2.91 -36.26
CA GLU A 540 14.24 -3.77 -37.35
C GLU A 540 15.46 -4.60 -36.92
N GLN A 541 16.47 -3.95 -36.30
CA GLN A 541 17.61 -4.64 -35.71
C GLN A 541 17.17 -5.63 -34.62
N SER A 542 16.25 -5.23 -33.75
CA SER A 542 15.69 -6.11 -32.71
C SER A 542 14.94 -7.31 -33.32
N THR A 543 14.24 -7.11 -34.45
CA THR A 543 13.60 -8.21 -35.19
C THR A 543 14.64 -9.21 -35.73
N LYS A 544 15.77 -8.70 -36.25
CA LYS A 544 16.89 -9.54 -36.72
C LYS A 544 17.54 -10.31 -35.57
N LEU A 545 17.69 -9.71 -34.38
CA LEU A 545 18.20 -10.39 -33.19
C LEU A 545 17.26 -11.52 -32.72
N LEU A 546 15.95 -11.26 -32.67
CA LEU A 546 14.94 -12.27 -32.34
C LEU A 546 14.90 -13.41 -33.38
N ALA A 547 15.12 -13.10 -34.67
CA ALA A 547 15.20 -14.12 -35.72
C ALA A 547 16.40 -15.07 -35.53
N ARG A 548 17.50 -14.57 -34.95
CA ARG A 548 18.68 -15.37 -34.56
C ARG A 548 18.47 -16.15 -33.26
N GLY A 549 17.31 -16.04 -32.61
CA GLY A 549 16.99 -16.70 -31.36
C GLY A 549 17.58 -16.03 -30.12
N MET A 550 18.06 -14.79 -30.21
CA MET A 550 18.51 -14.00 -29.06
C MET A 550 17.34 -13.19 -28.51
N GLU A 551 17.05 -13.34 -27.22
CA GLU A 551 16.00 -12.56 -26.55
C GLU A 551 16.47 -11.11 -26.36
N CYS A 552 15.64 -10.14 -26.78
CA CYS A 552 15.96 -8.72 -26.62
C CYS A 552 15.61 -8.19 -25.22
N ASN A 553 14.54 -8.72 -24.60
CA ASN A 553 14.15 -8.39 -23.23
C ASN A 553 14.38 -9.59 -22.32
N GLU A 554 15.04 -9.36 -21.18
CA GLU A 554 15.25 -10.39 -20.16
C GLU A 554 13.92 -10.79 -19.50
N ASP A 555 13.80 -12.08 -19.14
CA ASP A 555 12.65 -12.58 -18.41
C ASP A 555 12.76 -12.20 -16.91
N GLN A 556 12.01 -11.17 -16.52
CA GLN A 556 11.96 -10.70 -15.14
C GLN A 556 11.53 -11.78 -14.14
N ALA A 557 10.66 -12.71 -14.53
CA ALA A 557 10.22 -13.77 -13.62
C ALA A 557 11.38 -14.72 -13.28
N HIS A 558 12.29 -14.93 -14.24
CA HIS A 558 13.50 -15.71 -14.06
C HIS A 558 14.51 -14.97 -13.18
N GLU A 559 14.80 -13.71 -13.49
CA GLU A 559 15.73 -12.86 -12.73
C GLU A 559 15.30 -12.74 -11.26
N HIS A 560 14.03 -12.43 -11.01
CA HIS A 560 13.45 -12.32 -9.66
C HIS A 560 13.55 -13.63 -8.88
N GLY A 561 13.32 -14.77 -9.55
CA GLY A 561 13.40 -16.10 -8.95
C GLY A 561 14.83 -16.45 -8.51
N LEU A 562 15.82 -16.22 -9.37
CA LEU A 562 17.23 -16.47 -9.08
C LEU A 562 17.78 -15.49 -8.04
N HIS A 563 17.36 -14.23 -8.03
CA HIS A 563 17.71 -13.29 -6.97
C HIS A 563 17.17 -13.73 -5.60
N THR A 564 15.96 -14.29 -5.58
CA THR A 564 15.32 -14.79 -4.34
C THR A 564 16.00 -16.07 -3.84
N TYR A 565 16.40 -16.96 -4.75
CA TYR A 565 17.06 -18.23 -4.43
C TYR A 565 18.36 -18.37 -5.22
N PRO A 566 19.48 -17.81 -4.73
CA PRO A 566 20.74 -17.77 -5.47
C PRO A 566 21.40 -19.14 -5.63
N LEU A 567 20.98 -20.14 -4.86
CA LEU A 567 21.48 -21.51 -4.97
C LEU A 567 20.85 -22.28 -6.14
N LEU A 568 19.77 -21.77 -6.74
CA LEU A 568 19.11 -22.43 -7.88
C LEU A 568 20.00 -22.42 -9.12
N PRO A 569 20.00 -23.51 -9.91
CA PRO A 569 20.67 -23.50 -11.21
C PRO A 569 19.99 -22.51 -12.15
N THR A 570 20.78 -21.80 -12.97
CA THR A 570 20.27 -20.88 -13.98
C THR A 570 19.43 -21.59 -15.04
N TYR A 571 19.78 -22.83 -15.37
CA TYR A 571 19.05 -23.68 -16.32
C TYR A 571 18.95 -25.09 -15.74
N LEU A 572 17.76 -25.69 -15.77
CA LEU A 572 17.50 -27.05 -15.27
C LEU A 572 18.00 -28.11 -16.25
N LYS A 573 17.97 -27.81 -17.54
CA LYS A 573 18.47 -28.69 -18.60
C LYS A 573 19.63 -28.00 -19.29
N THR A 574 20.80 -28.63 -19.23
CA THR A 574 21.88 -28.37 -20.20
C THR A 574 21.37 -28.85 -21.56
N THR A 575 20.53 -28.03 -22.20
CA THR A 575 20.08 -28.32 -23.56
C THR A 575 21.34 -28.25 -24.40
N SER A 576 21.77 -29.41 -24.88
CA SER A 576 22.72 -29.55 -25.96
C SER A 576 22.29 -28.55 -27.04
N SER A 577 23.08 -27.51 -27.20
CA SER A 577 22.85 -26.36 -28.06
C SER A 577 23.00 -26.72 -29.53
N SER A 578 22.28 -27.76 -29.98
CA SER A 578 22.37 -28.30 -31.34
C SER A 578 21.02 -28.50 -32.03
N ASN A 579 19.88 -28.57 -31.32
CA ASN A 579 18.61 -28.94 -31.98
C ASN A 579 17.55 -27.82 -32.12
N SER A 580 17.78 -26.60 -31.61
CA SER A 580 16.85 -25.47 -31.81
C SER A 580 17.20 -24.57 -33.00
N LYS A 581 18.31 -24.83 -33.70
CA LYS A 581 18.70 -24.06 -34.89
C LYS A 581 18.01 -24.49 -36.19
N MET A 582 17.38 -25.67 -36.24
CA MET A 582 17.03 -26.30 -37.52
C MET A 582 15.56 -26.18 -37.97
N VAL A 583 14.69 -25.48 -37.23
CA VAL A 583 13.24 -25.43 -37.55
C VAL A 583 12.75 -24.03 -37.93
N MET A 584 13.60 -22.99 -37.88
CA MET A 584 13.14 -21.62 -38.12
C MET A 584 13.49 -21.04 -39.51
N GLU A 585 14.17 -21.82 -40.37
CA GLU A 585 14.50 -21.42 -41.75
C GLU A 585 13.37 -21.70 -42.77
N SER A 586 12.36 -22.53 -42.46
CA SER A 586 11.36 -22.96 -43.46
C SER A 586 10.18 -21.98 -43.70
N PHE A 587 10.31 -20.71 -43.32
CA PHE A 587 9.29 -19.68 -43.57
C PHE A 587 9.85 -18.35 -44.14
N GLU A 588 11.11 -18.33 -44.61
CA GLU A 588 11.73 -17.11 -45.13
C GLU A 588 11.54 -16.86 -46.65
N ASP A 589 11.04 -17.82 -47.44
CA ASP A 589 11.24 -17.80 -48.90
C ASP A 589 10.28 -16.95 -49.77
N VAL A 590 9.49 -16.02 -49.21
CA VAL A 590 8.64 -15.14 -50.07
C VAL A 590 8.72 -13.65 -49.72
N SER A 591 9.38 -13.24 -48.63
CA SER A 591 9.39 -11.82 -48.21
C SER A 591 10.73 -11.11 -48.20
N THR A 592 11.84 -11.83 -48.30
CA THR A 592 13.22 -11.29 -48.32
C THR A 592 13.61 -10.66 -49.66
N ASN A 593 13.05 -11.12 -50.79
CA ASN A 593 13.38 -10.55 -52.11
C ASN A 593 12.82 -9.13 -52.36
N ASN A 594 11.81 -8.68 -51.60
CA ASN A 594 11.34 -7.29 -51.64
C ASN A 594 12.08 -6.36 -50.66
N GLU A 595 12.92 -6.90 -49.77
CA GLU A 595 13.60 -6.12 -48.72
C GLU A 595 14.94 -5.53 -49.20
N LEU A 596 15.66 -6.22 -50.09
CA LEU A 596 16.93 -5.76 -50.63
C LEU A 596 16.78 -4.53 -51.55
N THR A 597 15.64 -4.37 -52.23
CA THR A 597 15.38 -3.22 -53.12
C THR A 597 14.85 -1.98 -52.39
N PHE A 598 14.32 -2.14 -51.17
CA PHE A 598 13.80 -1.03 -50.35
C PHE A 598 14.90 -0.36 -49.50
N HIS A 599 15.99 -1.08 -49.18
CA HIS A 599 17.05 -0.61 -48.28
C HIS A 599 18.01 0.41 -48.93
N ASP A 600 18.39 0.21 -50.20
CA ASP A 600 19.38 1.06 -50.90
C ASP A 600 18.84 2.44 -51.32
N SER A 601 17.52 2.59 -51.46
CA SER A 601 16.88 3.88 -51.81
C SER A 601 16.52 4.74 -50.60
N MET A 602 16.50 4.15 -49.40
CA MET A 602 16.10 4.82 -48.18
C MET A 602 17.26 5.58 -47.51
N GLU A 603 18.49 5.06 -47.51
CA GLU A 603 19.63 5.63 -46.77
C GLU A 603 19.91 7.11 -47.11
N THR A 604 19.78 7.53 -48.37
CA THR A 604 20.01 8.94 -48.77
C THR A 604 18.86 9.88 -48.41
N SER A 605 17.67 9.33 -48.16
CA SER A 605 16.48 10.11 -47.75
C SER A 605 16.35 10.25 -46.22
N MET A 606 16.92 9.30 -45.46
CA MET A 606 16.84 9.22 -44.00
C MET A 606 17.46 10.44 -43.31
N ASP A 607 18.63 10.89 -43.76
CA ASP A 607 19.33 12.05 -43.16
C ASP A 607 18.53 13.35 -43.25
N ASN A 608 17.84 13.56 -44.37
CA ASN A 608 16.96 14.73 -44.56
C ASN A 608 15.72 14.65 -43.65
N PHE A 609 15.16 13.45 -43.45
CA PHE A 609 14.02 13.28 -42.54
C PHE A 609 14.43 13.39 -41.06
N PHE A 610 15.64 12.97 -40.68
CA PHE A 610 16.15 13.11 -39.31
C PHE A 610 16.28 14.57 -38.89
N THR A 611 16.75 15.45 -39.78
CA THR A 611 16.85 16.89 -39.47
C THR A 611 15.48 17.55 -39.30
N ILE A 612 14.48 17.14 -40.09
CA ILE A 612 13.11 17.65 -39.98
C ILE A 612 12.45 17.13 -38.68
N GLU A 613 12.67 15.87 -38.33
CA GLU A 613 12.16 15.27 -37.09
C GLU A 613 12.73 15.99 -35.85
N ASP A 614 14.04 16.21 -35.81
CA ASP A 614 14.68 16.92 -34.69
C ASP A 614 14.19 18.38 -34.59
N MET A 615 13.95 19.05 -35.73
CA MET A 615 13.32 20.37 -35.75
C MET A 615 11.89 20.35 -35.20
N ILE A 616 11.10 19.31 -35.47
CA ILE A 616 9.71 19.19 -34.98
C ILE A 616 9.69 18.91 -33.47
N ASP A 617 10.55 18.00 -32.99
CA ASP A 617 10.62 17.64 -31.57
C ASP A 617 11.15 18.79 -30.69
N ASP A 618 11.97 19.69 -31.26
CA ASP A 618 12.43 20.91 -30.58
C ASP A 618 11.40 22.04 -30.55
N ILE A 619 10.24 21.90 -31.24
CA ILE A 619 9.12 22.85 -31.12
C ILE A 619 8.45 22.68 -29.76
N ARG A 620 9.04 23.31 -28.75
CA ARG A 620 8.44 23.44 -27.43
C ARG A 620 7.62 24.70 -27.40
N ILE A 621 6.29 24.56 -27.39
CA ILE A 621 5.38 25.69 -27.13
C ILE A 621 5.45 26.02 -25.62
N PRO A 622 6.12 27.10 -25.20
CA PRO A 622 6.31 27.40 -23.78
C PRO A 622 4.99 27.69 -23.05
N SER A 623 3.97 28.16 -23.78
CA SER A 623 2.63 28.44 -23.23
C SER A 623 1.95 27.21 -22.63
N ILE A 624 2.12 26.02 -23.20
CA ILE A 624 1.46 24.80 -22.68
C ILE A 624 2.08 24.40 -21.34
N LYS A 625 3.42 24.41 -21.24
CA LYS A 625 4.13 24.12 -19.97
C LYS A 625 3.80 25.15 -18.90
N LYS A 626 3.78 26.44 -19.26
CA LYS A 626 3.37 27.52 -18.35
C LYS A 626 1.91 27.34 -17.91
N THR A 627 1.00 26.94 -18.80
CA THR A 627 -0.42 26.71 -18.48
C THR A 627 -0.60 25.54 -17.52
N ILE A 628 0.12 24.43 -17.71
CA ILE A 628 0.09 23.29 -16.79
C ILE A 628 0.62 23.70 -15.41
N CYS A 629 1.74 24.43 -15.38
CA CYS A 629 2.33 24.93 -14.14
C CYS A 629 1.40 25.90 -13.40
N VAL A 630 0.77 26.82 -14.14
CA VAL A 630 -0.24 27.75 -13.63
C VAL A 630 -1.48 27.00 -13.12
N ARG A 631 -1.98 25.97 -13.83
CA ARG A 631 -3.11 25.15 -13.34
C ARG A 631 -2.78 24.39 -12.05
N LEU A 632 -1.59 23.81 -11.95
CA LEU A 632 -1.13 23.13 -10.74
C LEU A 632 -0.97 24.11 -9.57
N PHE A 633 -0.39 25.28 -9.83
CA PHE A 633 -0.27 26.35 -8.86
C PHE A 633 -1.65 26.84 -8.39
N LEU A 634 -2.58 27.04 -9.31
CA LEU A 634 -3.94 27.51 -9.02
C LEU A 634 -4.73 26.45 -8.24
N LEU A 635 -4.55 25.16 -8.53
CA LEU A 635 -5.14 24.07 -7.73
C LEU A 635 -4.57 24.04 -6.31
N PHE A 636 -3.25 24.20 -6.15
CA PHE A 636 -2.60 24.26 -4.84
C PHE A 636 -3.10 25.45 -4.00
N VAL A 637 -3.15 26.64 -4.59
CA VAL A 637 -3.61 27.86 -3.91
C VAL A 637 -5.11 27.81 -3.62
N CYS A 638 -5.95 27.49 -4.60
CA CYS A 638 -7.41 27.56 -4.40
C CYS A 638 -7.96 26.45 -3.52
N VAL A 639 -7.33 25.28 -3.46
CA VAL A 639 -7.83 24.16 -2.64
C VAL A 639 -7.11 24.11 -1.30
N ILE A 640 -5.78 24.02 -1.28
CA ILE A 640 -5.03 23.75 -0.05
C ILE A 640 -4.93 25.02 0.81
N CYS A 641 -4.59 26.18 0.23
CA CYS A 641 -4.54 27.42 1.03
C CYS A 641 -5.93 27.82 1.54
N THR A 642 -7.01 27.60 0.79
CA THR A 642 -8.37 27.92 1.27
C THR A 642 -8.78 27.04 2.46
N ILE A 643 -8.46 25.74 2.43
CA ILE A 643 -8.72 24.84 3.56
C ILE A 643 -7.91 25.26 4.79
N VAL A 644 -6.62 25.56 4.62
CA VAL A 644 -5.75 25.99 5.73
C VAL A 644 -6.19 27.36 6.28
N ALA A 645 -6.54 28.30 5.42
CA ALA A 645 -7.05 29.60 5.82
C ALA A 645 -8.38 29.49 6.55
N GLY A 646 -9.28 28.58 6.12
CA GLY A 646 -10.52 28.28 6.82
C GLY A 646 -10.28 27.79 8.25
N ILE A 647 -9.38 26.82 8.42
CA ILE A 647 -9.03 26.29 9.76
C ILE A 647 -8.41 27.38 10.66
N LEU A 648 -7.56 28.24 10.11
CA LEU A 648 -6.96 29.35 10.87
C LEU A 648 -8.00 30.42 11.25
N PHE A 649 -8.91 30.74 10.33
CA PHE A 649 -9.98 31.71 10.57
C PHE A 649 -10.96 31.19 11.62
N ASP A 650 -11.33 29.91 11.58
CA ASP A 650 -12.21 29.29 12.57
C ASP A 650 -11.60 29.36 13.97
N ASN A 651 -10.30 29.06 14.12
CA ASN A 651 -9.62 29.17 15.41
C ASN A 651 -9.56 30.62 15.93
N PHE A 652 -9.31 31.59 15.05
CA PHE A 652 -9.32 33.00 15.41
C PHE A 652 -10.72 33.47 15.83
N TYR A 653 -11.75 33.08 15.07
CA TYR A 653 -13.14 33.45 15.31
C TYR A 653 -13.68 32.84 16.61
N LEU A 654 -13.37 31.57 16.89
CA LEU A 654 -13.73 30.91 18.16
C LEU A 654 -13.10 31.60 19.37
N ARG A 655 -11.85 32.04 19.24
CA ARG A 655 -11.18 32.78 20.32
C ARG A 655 -11.85 34.14 20.57
N GLN A 656 -12.23 34.84 19.51
CA GLN A 656 -12.93 36.13 19.60
C GLN A 656 -14.31 36.00 20.26
N LEU A 657 -14.96 34.84 20.17
CA LEU A 657 -16.26 34.56 20.80
C LEU A 657 -16.15 34.09 22.27
N THR A 658 -15.08 33.39 22.62
CA THR A 658 -14.91 32.83 23.98
C THR A 658 -14.64 33.91 25.03
N GLU A 659 -13.80 34.90 24.72
CA GLU A 659 -13.41 35.96 25.68
C GLU A 659 -14.60 36.83 26.15
N PRO A 660 -15.52 37.30 25.26
CA PRO A 660 -16.73 38.00 25.70
C PRO A 660 -17.66 37.17 26.57
N LEU A 661 -17.75 35.86 26.31
CA LEU A 661 -18.62 34.96 27.07
C LEU A 661 -18.16 34.85 28.53
N GLU A 662 -16.85 34.80 28.75
CA GLU A 662 -16.25 34.81 30.08
C GLU A 662 -16.57 36.10 30.84
N PHE A 663 -16.53 37.27 30.18
CA PHE A 663 -16.91 38.54 30.81
C PHE A 663 -18.39 38.59 31.21
N VAL A 664 -19.30 38.09 30.37
CA VAL A 664 -20.72 38.01 30.70
C VAL A 664 -20.95 37.10 31.90
N TYR A 665 -20.23 35.97 31.98
CA TYR A 665 -20.26 35.08 33.13
C TYR A 665 -19.80 35.81 34.41
N THR A 666 -18.65 36.48 34.37
CA THR A 666 -18.11 37.21 35.54
C THR A 666 -19.06 38.31 36.02
N LEU A 667 -19.68 39.07 35.11
CA LEU A 667 -20.66 40.10 35.48
C LEU A 667 -21.93 39.51 36.11
N SER A 668 -22.45 38.42 35.53
CA SER A 668 -23.62 37.73 36.09
C SER A 668 -23.31 37.14 37.47
N TYR A 669 -22.11 36.59 37.64
CA TYR A 669 -21.65 36.03 38.92
C TYR A 669 -21.46 37.11 39.98
N MET A 670 -20.87 38.26 39.63
CA MET A 670 -20.74 39.41 40.54
C MET A 670 -22.10 39.93 40.99
N ARG A 671 -23.06 40.04 40.06
CA ARG A 671 -24.44 40.44 40.40
C ARG A 671 -25.06 39.50 41.43
N SER A 672 -24.94 38.19 41.21
CA SER A 672 -25.40 37.19 42.18
C SER A 672 -24.69 37.35 43.53
N MET A 673 -23.39 37.59 43.53
CA MET A 673 -22.61 37.77 44.77
C MET A 673 -23.04 38.97 45.59
N ILE A 674 -23.41 40.10 44.96
CA ILE A 674 -23.94 41.28 45.68
C ILE A 674 -25.22 40.93 46.46
N PHE A 675 -26.12 40.15 45.87
CA PHE A 675 -27.32 39.67 46.56
C PHE A 675 -26.99 38.74 47.73
N HIS A 676 -26.03 37.83 47.55
CA HIS A 676 -25.59 36.94 48.62
C HIS A 676 -24.92 37.73 49.77
N LEU A 677 -24.02 38.66 49.47
CA LEU A 677 -23.39 39.53 50.47
C LEU A 677 -24.42 40.34 51.26
N THR A 678 -25.45 40.84 50.59
CA THR A 678 -26.54 41.57 51.25
C THR A 678 -27.35 40.64 52.16
N GLY A 679 -27.70 39.44 51.69
CA GLY A 679 -28.42 38.44 52.49
C GLY A 679 -27.63 38.00 53.73
N TYR A 680 -26.36 37.63 53.55
CA TYR A 680 -25.51 37.16 54.66
C TYR A 680 -25.11 38.29 55.61
N SER A 681 -24.94 39.54 55.14
CA SER A 681 -24.70 40.67 56.04
C SER A 681 -25.92 40.93 56.95
N ILE A 682 -27.14 40.92 56.41
CA ILE A 682 -28.36 41.02 57.22
C ILE A 682 -28.46 39.85 58.20
N GLN A 683 -28.18 38.62 57.74
CA GLN A 683 -28.22 37.43 58.60
C GLN A 683 -27.21 37.51 59.75
N THR A 684 -25.97 37.95 59.50
CA THR A 684 -24.97 38.12 60.58
C THR A 684 -25.33 39.20 61.59
N VAL A 685 -26.08 40.24 61.17
CA VAL A 685 -26.61 41.27 62.08
C VAL A 685 -27.75 40.70 62.93
N LEU A 686 -28.66 39.93 62.32
CA LEU A 686 -29.76 39.27 63.01
C LEU A 686 -29.26 38.24 64.04
N ASP A 687 -28.21 37.48 63.71
CA ASP A 687 -27.60 36.50 64.62
C ASP A 687 -27.01 37.16 65.89
N LYS A 688 -26.67 38.46 65.85
CA LYS A 688 -26.11 39.23 66.98
C LYS A 688 -27.14 40.00 67.80
N MET A 689 -28.43 40.02 67.42
CA MET A 689 -29.49 40.68 68.19
C MET A 689 -30.02 39.77 69.31
N PRO A 690 -30.43 40.29 70.48
CA PRO A 690 -30.92 39.46 71.59
C PRO A 690 -32.30 38.81 71.34
N ASP A 691 -32.33 37.48 71.48
CA ASP A 691 -33.37 36.48 71.81
C ASP A 691 -34.80 36.52 71.24
N LYS A 692 -35.23 37.49 70.43
CA LYS A 692 -36.61 37.49 69.88
C LYS A 692 -36.75 37.14 68.40
N VAL A 693 -35.67 36.79 67.68
CA VAL A 693 -35.72 36.53 66.21
C VAL A 693 -34.97 35.27 65.75
N HIS A 694 -34.33 34.50 66.65
CA HIS A 694 -33.60 33.29 66.25
C HIS A 694 -34.54 32.15 65.82
N ARG A 695 -34.79 32.06 64.51
CA ARG A 695 -35.29 30.83 63.88
C ARG A 695 -34.09 30.02 63.38
N THR A 696 -33.91 28.82 63.93
CA THR A 696 -32.96 27.84 63.40
C THR A 696 -33.48 27.29 62.08
N PHE A 697 -32.75 27.54 60.99
CA PHE A 697 -32.98 26.88 59.71
C PHE A 697 -32.25 25.53 59.70
N LYS A 698 -32.77 24.54 58.99
CA LYS A 698 -32.09 23.25 58.80
C LYS A 698 -30.77 23.46 58.07
N ASP A 699 -29.69 22.88 58.57
CA ASP A 699 -28.40 22.84 57.88
C ASP A 699 -28.58 22.17 56.51
N LEU A 700 -28.13 22.85 55.44
CA LEU A 700 -28.03 22.24 54.12
C LEU A 700 -26.72 21.47 54.00
N ASP A 701 -26.81 20.24 53.49
CA ASP A 701 -25.63 19.47 53.10
C ASP A 701 -24.93 20.13 51.89
N ASN A 702 -23.59 20.18 51.92
CA ASN A 702 -22.66 20.82 50.97
C ASN A 702 -22.60 22.36 50.98
N LEU A 703 -21.82 22.91 51.92
CA LEU A 703 -21.49 24.34 52.05
C LEU A 703 -20.20 24.75 51.30
N ILE A 704 -19.78 24.02 50.26
CA ILE A 704 -18.49 24.24 49.56
C ILE A 704 -18.38 25.68 49.02
N TYR A 705 -19.46 26.21 48.45
CA TYR A 705 -19.54 27.58 47.92
C TYR A 705 -19.62 28.68 49.00
N LEU A 706 -19.71 28.29 50.28
CA LEU A 706 -19.76 29.17 51.45
C LEU A 706 -18.53 28.95 52.37
N GLY A 707 -17.46 28.36 51.82
CA GLY A 707 -16.23 28.09 52.56
C GLY A 707 -16.30 26.88 53.49
N SER A 708 -17.28 25.99 53.32
CA SER A 708 -17.48 24.76 54.10
C SER A 708 -17.67 24.98 55.60
N THR A 709 -18.18 26.15 55.99
CA THR A 709 -18.44 26.51 57.40
C THR A 709 -19.94 26.73 57.61
N THR A 710 -20.45 26.39 58.79
CA THR A 710 -21.85 26.65 59.18
C THR A 710 -22.04 28.01 59.86
N LYS A 711 -20.94 28.69 60.21
CA LYS A 711 -20.98 30.00 60.87
C LYS A 711 -21.16 31.12 59.84
N THR A 712 -22.24 31.85 59.95
CA THR A 712 -22.63 32.97 59.07
C THR A 712 -21.54 34.04 58.92
N HIS A 713 -20.77 34.33 59.97
CA HIS A 713 -19.64 35.26 59.91
C HIS A 713 -18.48 34.76 59.03
N GLU A 714 -18.13 33.47 59.12
CA GLU A 714 -17.06 32.87 58.33
C GLU A 714 -17.48 32.72 56.86
N GLN A 715 -18.76 32.40 56.62
CA GLN A 715 -19.38 32.39 55.29
C GLN A 715 -19.35 33.77 54.63
N LEU A 716 -19.71 34.83 55.37
CA LEU A 716 -19.64 36.20 54.88
C LEU A 716 -18.20 36.59 54.51
N LEU A 717 -17.22 36.23 55.35
CA LEU A 717 -15.81 36.51 55.08
C LEU A 717 -15.29 35.79 53.83
N HIS A 718 -15.75 34.56 53.57
CA HIS A 718 -15.45 33.84 52.33
C HIS A 718 -16.04 34.55 51.10
N LEU A 719 -17.33 34.89 51.15
CA LEU A 719 -18.00 35.58 50.05
C LEU A 719 -17.40 36.96 49.76
N VAL A 720 -16.95 37.69 50.79
CA VAL A 720 -16.25 38.98 50.61
C VAL A 720 -14.90 38.79 49.91
N LYS A 721 -14.15 37.73 50.26
CA LYS A 721 -12.88 37.42 49.58
C LYS A 721 -13.11 37.05 48.11
N GLU A 722 -14.13 36.24 47.83
CA GLU A 722 -14.46 35.81 46.48
C GLU A 722 -14.95 36.99 45.62
N ALA A 723 -15.82 37.84 46.17
CA ALA A 723 -16.26 39.07 45.50
C ALA A 723 -15.09 40.04 45.21
N SER A 724 -14.12 40.14 46.12
CA SER A 724 -12.90 40.92 45.91
C SER A 724 -12.05 40.35 44.76
N SER A 725 -11.94 39.02 44.64
CA SER A 725 -11.26 38.38 43.51
C SER A 725 -11.95 38.67 42.17
N LEU A 726 -13.28 38.58 42.12
CA LEU A 726 -14.05 38.86 40.90
C LEU A 726 -13.95 40.31 40.45
N SER A 727 -13.82 41.25 41.39
CA SER A 727 -13.60 42.65 41.08
C SER A 727 -12.31 42.86 40.28
N ASN A 728 -11.26 42.07 40.53
CA ASN A 728 -10.01 42.14 39.76
C ASN A 728 -10.19 41.62 38.32
N ASP A 729 -11.06 40.64 38.12
CA ASP A 729 -11.34 40.09 36.80
C ASP A 729 -12.19 41.04 35.95
N ILE A 730 -13.09 41.81 36.57
CA ILE A 730 -13.87 42.84 35.89
C ILE A 730 -12.98 43.96 35.34
N VAL A 731 -11.87 44.29 36.00
CA VAL A 731 -10.90 45.28 35.48
C VAL A 731 -10.33 44.85 34.12
N LYS A 732 -10.24 43.56 33.82
CA LYS A 732 -9.80 43.06 32.51
C LYS A 732 -10.72 43.51 31.37
N ILE A 733 -12.02 43.71 31.65
CA ILE A 733 -13.03 44.21 30.69
C ILE A 733 -12.69 45.63 30.22
N GLN A 734 -12.07 46.47 31.07
CA GLN A 734 -11.70 47.85 30.69
C GLN A 734 -10.72 47.90 29.52
N ASN A 735 -9.89 46.85 29.39
CA ASN A 735 -8.83 46.77 28.40
C ASN A 735 -9.20 45.94 27.16
N PHE A 736 -10.35 45.27 27.16
CA PHE A 736 -10.79 44.46 26.03
C PHE A 736 -11.36 45.32 24.89
N GLN A 737 -10.87 45.11 23.66
CA GLN A 737 -11.31 45.77 22.42
C GLN A 737 -11.57 47.28 22.55
N LYS A 738 -10.51 48.04 22.91
CA LYS A 738 -10.57 49.51 22.97
C LYS A 738 -10.88 50.11 21.59
N GLY A 739 -11.95 50.91 21.50
CA GLY A 739 -12.38 51.59 20.27
C GLY A 739 -13.53 50.91 19.50
N ASP A 740 -14.05 49.77 19.97
CA ASP A 740 -15.32 49.23 19.45
C ASP A 740 -16.50 49.98 20.08
N PRO A 741 -17.39 50.60 19.28
CA PRO A 741 -18.51 51.42 19.79
C PRO A 741 -19.48 50.65 20.69
N LEU A 742 -19.66 49.34 20.48
CA LEU A 742 -20.54 48.52 21.32
C LEU A 742 -19.89 48.20 22.66
N MET A 743 -18.59 47.88 22.65
CA MET A 743 -17.83 47.63 23.88
C MET A 743 -17.54 48.91 24.68
N ASP A 744 -17.41 50.05 24.03
CA ASP A 744 -17.35 51.36 24.69
C ASP A 744 -18.65 51.67 25.43
N LYS A 745 -19.81 51.41 24.78
CA LYS A 745 -21.12 51.55 25.42
C LYS A 745 -21.32 50.58 26.58
N ALA A 746 -20.86 49.33 26.44
CA ALA A 746 -20.90 48.36 27.52
C ALA A 746 -20.01 48.79 28.69
N ARG A 747 -18.80 49.30 28.41
CA ARG A 747 -17.89 49.82 29.45
C ARG A 747 -18.45 51.04 30.17
N SER A 748 -19.12 51.96 29.48
CA SER A 748 -19.82 53.04 30.17
C SER A 748 -20.88 52.48 31.12
N LEU A 749 -21.73 51.55 30.69
CA LEU A 749 -22.79 51.01 31.56
C LEU A 749 -22.26 50.25 32.80
N ILE A 750 -21.04 49.72 32.74
CA ILE A 750 -20.46 48.92 33.83
C ILE A 750 -19.64 49.78 34.79
N PHE A 751 -18.93 50.82 34.30
CA PHE A 751 -17.94 51.58 35.07
C PHE A 751 -18.30 53.04 35.36
N THR A 752 -19.33 53.59 34.72
CA THR A 752 -19.95 54.87 35.13
C THR A 752 -21.28 54.60 35.79
#